data_AF-G0R663-F1
#
_entry.id   AF-G0R663-F1
#
_cell.length_a   1.000
_cell.length_b   1.000
_cell.length_c   1.000
_cell.angle_alpha   90.00
_cell.angle_beta   90.00
_cell.angle_gamma   90.00
#
_symmetry.space_group_name_H-M   'P 1'
#
loop_
_entity.id
_entity.type
_entity.pdbx_description
1 polymer ?
#
loop_
_entity_poly.entity_id
_entity_poly.type
_entity_poly.pdbx_seq_one_letter_code
_entity_poly.pdbx_strand_id
1 'polypeptide(L)'
;MIEKIQMFGDTPLCRFGHTMTYMNQKTIILFGGATGDTGKYNITGDVYQCDIILKQWKRINPQGVPPQNRAAHAAAAIDNNNKMVIFGGAIGGGGMADDNLYLLDLSQGQDKEQWITIPVYGSTPGRRYGHTMIFVKPFIVVYGGNTGTESVSDAWVLNIEKAPYSWQKLDCQGDSPVVRVYHSAALCSSGAANGMMVVFGGRTQDQSALNDSWGLRKHRDGRWDWVKAPYKINSELPIHRYQVIRLAQEAVVGVAYDPNSETDNLTKKVSIQKLQKQGIKLNANSRYGTDIQGIASKKLYYESIYQIFLDNLLLPNQYENSTQKDYLSYIKKENIIKLCDEVQKIFEKEPMVLRLRCPIKIFGNLNGQYEDLMRFFNHFGSPCDNQQNDEDIDFNDYLFLGNYLGRGTMQIETILLLFALKLKYFDQIFMLRGNMEDKKINKATGFADECALKFQEDQNDPYSVFQRINKVFEYMPIACVLEDSIFCVHSGIGSTLRIIDEIEGIPRPFEIIQDPKTYQHKIALELLWSDPNLDENVVENIPNNEHDIFNTKNVIRFGQGRIRKFMQDNGVCMIIRSNEPVMKGIQKSNNNVITLFSNTNYAGKFQNNAAILQIGKQRKIQPKLIQCNINFNSSQAWFDLELMLEQKNQMKYNLVDQEEVIIRKKQATPPRDINQ
;
A
#
# COMPACT_ATOMS: atom_id res chain seq x y z
N MET A 1 5.61 -18.61 12.24
CA MET A 1 4.62 -19.03 13.26
C MET A 1 3.53 -19.85 12.57
N ILE A 2 3.41 -21.15 12.86
CA ILE A 2 2.28 -21.99 12.39
C ILE A 2 1.20 -21.86 13.46
N GLU A 3 0.17 -21.07 13.19
CA GLU A 3 -0.96 -20.90 14.11
C GLU A 3 -1.98 -22.02 13.86
N LYS A 4 -2.33 -22.76 14.91
CA LYS A 4 -3.42 -23.74 14.83
C LYS A 4 -4.74 -22.97 14.85
N ILE A 5 -5.37 -22.82 13.69
CA ILE A 5 -6.69 -22.22 13.58
C ILE A 5 -7.73 -23.24 14.02
N GLN A 6 -8.49 -22.91 15.06
CA GLN A 6 -9.65 -23.72 15.45
C GLN A 6 -10.78 -23.54 14.43
N MET A 7 -11.27 -24.66 13.91
CA MET A 7 -12.34 -24.73 12.92
C MET A 7 -13.53 -25.50 13.52
N PHE A 8 -14.74 -25.13 13.12
CA PHE A 8 -15.99 -25.70 13.63
C PHE A 8 -16.78 -26.40 12.51
N GLY A 9 -17.90 -27.05 12.84
CA GLY A 9 -18.77 -27.73 11.86
C GLY A 9 -18.35 -29.16 11.55
N ASP A 10 -18.61 -29.61 10.32
CA ASP A 10 -18.31 -30.98 9.85
C ASP A 10 -16.81 -31.14 9.59
N THR A 11 -16.00 -31.19 10.63
CA THR A 11 -14.54 -31.27 10.49
C THR A 11 -14.09 -32.58 9.83
N PRO A 12 -13.27 -32.55 8.77
CA PRO A 12 -12.79 -33.77 8.12
C PRO A 12 -11.82 -34.53 9.04
N LEU A 13 -11.90 -35.87 9.00
CA LEU A 13 -10.95 -36.74 9.71
C LEU A 13 -9.52 -36.54 9.22
N CYS A 14 -8.55 -36.81 10.11
CA CYS A 14 -7.12 -36.90 9.78
C CYS A 14 -6.90 -37.85 8.60
N ARG A 15 -6.15 -37.37 7.60
CA ARG A 15 -6.00 -38.06 6.32
C ARG A 15 -4.73 -37.68 5.59
N PHE A 16 -4.25 -38.55 4.70
CA PHE A 16 -3.13 -38.29 3.80
C PHE A 16 -3.54 -38.44 2.34
N GLY A 17 -2.75 -37.86 1.42
CA GLY A 17 -3.01 -37.95 -0.02
C GLY A 17 -4.30 -37.29 -0.50
N HIS A 18 -4.89 -36.39 0.29
CA HIS A 18 -6.02 -35.54 -0.12
C HIS A 18 -5.51 -34.31 -0.86
N THR A 19 -6.38 -33.65 -1.63
CA THR A 19 -6.11 -32.30 -2.15
C THR A 19 -6.88 -31.27 -1.35
N MET A 20 -6.27 -30.12 -1.09
CA MET A 20 -6.95 -28.91 -0.64
C MET A 20 -6.82 -27.83 -1.72
N THR A 21 -7.94 -27.50 -2.35
CA THR A 21 -7.98 -26.55 -3.47
C THR A 21 -8.62 -25.26 -3.01
N TYR A 22 -7.86 -24.16 -3.11
CA TYR A 22 -8.38 -22.83 -2.85
C TYR A 22 -9.21 -22.35 -4.04
N MET A 23 -10.51 -22.14 -3.84
CA MET A 23 -11.45 -21.81 -4.92
C MET A 23 -11.60 -20.30 -5.11
N ASN A 24 -11.70 -19.57 -4.00
CA ASN A 24 -11.93 -18.12 -3.95
C ASN A 24 -11.54 -17.59 -2.55
N GLN A 25 -11.72 -16.28 -2.34
CA GLN A 25 -11.38 -15.55 -1.10
C GLN A 25 -11.90 -16.17 0.21
N LYS A 26 -12.99 -16.93 0.13
CA LYS A 26 -13.73 -17.47 1.26
C LYS A 26 -13.67 -18.99 1.33
N THR A 27 -13.46 -19.69 0.22
CA THR A 27 -13.75 -21.13 0.10
C THR A 27 -12.54 -21.96 -0.27
N ILE A 28 -12.26 -22.99 0.53
CA ILE A 28 -11.36 -24.10 0.20
C ILE A 28 -12.18 -25.39 0.07
N ILE A 29 -11.86 -26.21 -0.93
CA ILE A 29 -12.43 -27.54 -1.09
C ILE A 29 -11.38 -28.59 -0.76
N LEU A 30 -11.73 -29.50 0.14
CA LEU A 30 -11.00 -30.73 0.38
C LEU A 30 -11.73 -31.86 -0.34
N PHE A 31 -10.98 -32.68 -1.08
CA PHE A 31 -11.51 -33.88 -1.73
C PHE A 31 -10.63 -35.10 -1.46
N GLY A 32 -11.29 -36.21 -1.12
CA GLY A 32 -10.70 -37.54 -1.02
C GLY A 32 -9.57 -37.67 0.00
N GLY A 33 -8.63 -38.56 -0.32
CA GLY A 33 -7.53 -38.98 0.56
C GLY A 33 -7.80 -40.31 1.25
N ALA A 34 -6.92 -40.65 2.19
CA ALA A 34 -6.99 -41.88 2.97
C ALA A 34 -7.10 -41.53 4.46
N THR A 35 -8.13 -42.03 5.14
CA THR A 35 -8.35 -41.86 6.59
C THR A 35 -7.91 -43.12 7.34
N GLY A 36 -7.34 -42.96 8.54
CA GLY A 36 -6.78 -44.05 9.34
C GLY A 36 -5.26 -44.14 9.28
N ASP A 37 -4.70 -45.25 9.78
CA ASP A 37 -3.26 -45.42 10.00
C ASP A 37 -2.58 -46.24 8.90
N THR A 38 -1.25 -46.17 8.84
CA THR A 38 -0.42 -46.96 7.93
C THR A 38 -0.70 -48.46 8.10
N GLY A 39 -1.24 -49.10 7.06
CA GLY A 39 -1.62 -50.52 7.04
C GLY A 39 -3.11 -50.80 7.29
N LYS A 40 -3.88 -49.83 7.80
CA LYS A 40 -5.34 -49.92 8.00
C LYS A 40 -5.99 -48.57 7.68
N TYR A 41 -6.05 -48.23 6.40
CA TYR A 41 -6.62 -46.98 5.90
C TYR A 41 -7.82 -47.22 4.99
N ASN A 42 -8.73 -46.27 4.97
CA ASN A 42 -9.88 -46.23 4.06
C ASN A 42 -9.72 -45.08 3.07
N ILE A 43 -9.79 -45.39 1.77
CA ILE A 43 -9.78 -44.37 0.72
C ILE A 43 -11.17 -43.73 0.64
N THR A 44 -11.22 -42.40 0.66
CA THR A 44 -12.44 -41.62 0.64
C THR A 44 -12.59 -40.84 -0.67
N GLY A 45 -13.84 -40.48 -0.99
CA GLY A 45 -14.22 -39.56 -2.07
C GLY A 45 -15.16 -38.47 -1.55
N ASP A 46 -15.07 -38.18 -0.25
CA ASP A 46 -15.83 -37.15 0.43
C ASP A 46 -15.36 -35.74 0.01
N VAL A 47 -16.32 -34.82 -0.07
CA VAL A 47 -16.07 -33.42 -0.39
C VAL A 47 -16.40 -32.57 0.82
N TYR A 48 -15.43 -31.78 1.26
CA TYR A 48 -15.60 -30.83 2.35
C TYR A 48 -15.34 -29.42 1.85
N GLN A 49 -16.24 -28.52 2.20
CA GLN A 49 -16.11 -27.10 1.97
C GLN A 49 -15.69 -26.41 3.27
N CYS A 50 -14.60 -25.66 3.22
CA CYS A 50 -14.12 -24.83 4.30
C CYS A 50 -14.40 -23.36 3.97
N ASP A 51 -15.15 -22.71 4.85
CA ASP A 51 -15.32 -21.27 4.90
C ASP A 51 -14.25 -20.68 5.81
N ILE A 52 -13.28 -20.00 5.21
CA ILE A 52 -12.11 -19.46 5.93
C ILE A 52 -12.51 -18.26 6.80
N ILE A 53 -13.54 -17.51 6.38
CA ILE A 53 -14.01 -16.31 7.09
C ILE A 53 -14.81 -16.73 8.32
N LEU A 54 -15.76 -17.67 8.13
CA LEU A 54 -16.58 -18.20 9.22
C LEU A 54 -15.85 -19.26 10.07
N LYS A 55 -14.67 -19.71 9.64
CA LYS A 55 -13.90 -20.80 10.26
C LYS A 55 -14.73 -22.09 10.40
N GLN A 56 -15.51 -22.43 9.38
CA GLN A 56 -16.45 -23.55 9.40
C GLN A 56 -16.18 -24.54 8.28
N TRP A 57 -16.23 -25.82 8.62
CA TRP A 57 -16.29 -26.93 7.68
C TRP A 57 -17.74 -27.37 7.48
N LYS A 58 -18.09 -27.68 6.23
CA LYS A 58 -19.35 -28.29 5.85
C LYS A 58 -19.04 -29.45 4.91
N ARG A 59 -19.59 -30.62 5.18
CA ARG A 59 -19.55 -31.71 4.20
C ARG A 59 -20.60 -31.42 3.14
N ILE A 60 -20.21 -31.48 1.87
CA ILE A 60 -21.12 -31.27 0.73
C ILE A 60 -21.25 -32.58 -0.07
N ASN A 61 -22.42 -32.76 -0.69
CA ASN A 61 -22.71 -33.92 -1.52
C ASN A 61 -23.15 -33.43 -2.92
N PRO A 62 -22.18 -33.09 -3.80
CA PRO A 62 -22.49 -32.62 -5.14
C PRO A 62 -23.26 -33.67 -5.94
N GLN A 63 -24.19 -33.22 -6.77
CA GLN A 63 -24.96 -34.05 -7.69
C GLN A 63 -24.09 -34.58 -8.84
N GLY A 64 -24.62 -35.49 -9.66
CA GLY A 64 -23.89 -36.08 -10.79
C GLY A 64 -23.05 -37.29 -10.39
N VAL A 65 -22.21 -37.76 -11.32
CA VAL A 65 -21.38 -38.96 -11.12
C VAL A 65 -20.03 -38.53 -10.53
N PRO A 66 -19.75 -38.80 -9.23
CA PRO A 66 -18.48 -38.41 -8.64
C PRO A 66 -17.33 -39.29 -9.14
N PRO A 67 -16.09 -38.78 -9.11
CA PRO A 67 -14.90 -39.63 -9.23
C PRO A 67 -14.89 -40.72 -8.15
N GLN A 68 -14.31 -41.89 -8.48
CA GLN A 68 -14.00 -42.93 -7.49
C GLN A 68 -13.23 -42.37 -6.29
N ASN A 69 -13.45 -42.95 -5.10
CA ASN A 69 -12.66 -42.68 -3.90
C ASN A 69 -11.16 -42.80 -4.24
N ARG A 70 -10.38 -41.77 -3.96
CA ARG A 70 -8.98 -41.70 -4.40
C ARG A 70 -8.09 -40.89 -3.46
N ALA A 71 -6.83 -41.29 -3.38
CA ALA A 71 -5.75 -40.56 -2.72
C ALA A 71 -4.58 -40.31 -3.68
N ALA A 72 -3.69 -39.39 -3.34
CA ALA A 72 -2.53 -38.98 -4.15
C ALA A 72 -2.91 -38.56 -5.60
N HIS A 73 -4.11 -38.02 -5.77
CA HIS A 73 -4.57 -37.38 -7.00
C HIS A 73 -4.13 -35.91 -7.02
N ALA A 74 -4.32 -35.23 -8.15
CA ALA A 74 -4.12 -33.79 -8.25
C ALA A 74 -5.45 -33.08 -8.49
N ALA A 75 -5.56 -31.85 -8.00
CA ALA A 75 -6.70 -30.98 -8.21
C ALA A 75 -6.26 -29.54 -8.46
N ALA A 76 -7.01 -28.80 -9.28
CA ALA A 76 -6.72 -27.40 -9.60
C ALA A 76 -8.01 -26.59 -9.71
N ALA A 77 -8.01 -25.36 -9.18
CA ALA A 77 -9.09 -24.40 -9.42
C ALA A 77 -8.97 -23.78 -10.82
N ILE A 78 -10.11 -23.57 -11.47
CA ILE A 78 -10.19 -23.00 -12.83
C ILE A 78 -10.76 -21.58 -12.76
N ASP A 79 -9.97 -20.61 -13.22
CA ASP A 79 -10.40 -19.22 -13.52
C ASP A 79 -11.14 -18.48 -12.37
N ASN A 80 -10.93 -18.85 -11.10
CA ASN A 80 -11.63 -18.30 -9.92
C ASN A 80 -13.18 -18.39 -9.99
N ASN A 81 -13.72 -19.21 -10.90
CA ASN A 81 -15.15 -19.31 -11.18
C ASN A 81 -15.85 -20.40 -10.36
N ASN A 82 -15.35 -20.68 -9.15
CA ASN A 82 -15.87 -21.76 -8.29
C ASN A 82 -15.91 -23.14 -8.99
N LYS A 83 -14.93 -23.40 -9.86
CA LYS A 83 -14.77 -24.66 -10.59
C LYS A 83 -13.44 -25.32 -10.25
N MET A 84 -13.45 -26.62 -10.00
CA MET A 84 -12.26 -27.41 -9.66
C MET A 84 -12.18 -28.64 -10.54
N VAL A 85 -11.01 -28.90 -11.10
CA VAL A 85 -10.75 -30.14 -11.83
C VAL A 85 -9.95 -31.11 -10.99
N ILE A 86 -10.18 -32.42 -11.16
CA ILE A 86 -9.46 -33.52 -10.52
C ILE A 86 -9.03 -34.53 -11.58
N PHE A 87 -7.81 -35.05 -11.42
CA PHE A 87 -7.24 -36.06 -12.30
C PHE A 87 -6.37 -37.08 -11.53
N GLY A 88 -6.42 -38.33 -11.99
CA GLY A 88 -5.60 -39.45 -11.49
C GLY A 88 -5.82 -39.80 -10.02
N GLY A 89 -4.83 -40.43 -9.41
CA GLY A 89 -4.85 -40.93 -8.02
C GLY A 89 -4.78 -42.46 -7.92
N ALA A 90 -4.74 -42.94 -6.68
CA ALA A 90 -4.78 -44.35 -6.30
C ALA A 90 -6.05 -44.66 -5.51
N ILE A 91 -6.60 -45.86 -5.70
CA ILE A 91 -7.88 -46.31 -5.10
C ILE A 91 -7.69 -47.33 -3.97
N GLY A 92 -6.44 -47.59 -3.56
CA GLY A 92 -6.09 -48.59 -2.54
C GLY A 92 -5.84 -49.98 -3.13
N GLY A 93 -5.20 -50.87 -2.35
CA GLY A 93 -4.92 -52.26 -2.76
C GLY A 93 -4.01 -52.39 -4.00
N GLY A 94 -3.20 -51.38 -4.31
CA GLY A 94 -2.39 -51.32 -5.54
C GLY A 94 -3.16 -50.85 -6.78
N GLY A 95 -4.47 -50.56 -6.64
CA GLY A 95 -5.30 -50.05 -7.74
C GLY A 95 -5.07 -48.57 -8.05
N MET A 96 -5.20 -48.24 -9.33
CA MET A 96 -5.10 -46.88 -9.87
C MET A 96 -6.49 -46.35 -10.19
N ALA A 97 -6.72 -45.06 -9.96
CA ALA A 97 -7.93 -44.40 -10.42
C ALA A 97 -7.94 -44.33 -11.95
N ASP A 98 -9.14 -44.17 -12.52
CA ASP A 98 -9.31 -43.91 -13.95
C ASP A 98 -8.60 -42.60 -14.39
N ASP A 99 -8.40 -42.48 -15.69
CA ASP A 99 -7.77 -41.34 -16.36
C ASP A 99 -8.79 -40.34 -16.93
N ASN A 100 -10.01 -40.28 -16.38
CA ASN A 100 -10.94 -39.23 -16.73
C ASN A 100 -10.58 -37.91 -16.03
N LEU A 101 -10.98 -36.81 -16.66
CA LEU A 101 -10.92 -35.48 -16.06
C LEU A 101 -12.29 -35.15 -15.45
N TYR A 102 -12.34 -34.96 -14.13
CA TYR A 102 -13.57 -34.62 -13.42
C TYR A 102 -13.60 -33.13 -13.10
N LEU A 103 -14.73 -32.47 -13.31
CA LEU A 103 -15.02 -31.11 -12.91
C LEU A 103 -16.03 -31.12 -11.76
N LEU A 104 -15.67 -30.51 -10.64
CA LEU A 104 -16.60 -30.07 -9.61
C LEU A 104 -16.98 -28.61 -9.90
N ASP A 105 -18.25 -28.39 -10.23
CA ASP A 105 -18.82 -27.06 -10.47
C ASP A 105 -19.62 -26.59 -9.25
N LEU A 106 -19.17 -25.52 -8.62
CA LEU A 106 -19.82 -24.85 -7.49
C LEU A 106 -20.32 -23.45 -7.88
N SER A 107 -20.33 -23.10 -9.17
CA SER A 107 -20.66 -21.76 -9.67
C SER A 107 -22.13 -21.40 -9.54
N GLN A 108 -23.01 -22.40 -9.45
CA GLN A 108 -24.47 -22.21 -9.47
C GLN A 108 -25.11 -22.03 -8.08
N GLY A 109 -24.30 -21.90 -7.03
CA GLY A 109 -24.76 -21.69 -5.65
C GLY A 109 -24.89 -22.98 -4.83
N GLN A 110 -25.19 -22.80 -3.55
CA GLN A 110 -25.44 -23.90 -2.61
C GLN A 110 -26.73 -24.60 -3.06
N ASP A 111 -26.69 -25.94 -3.21
CA ASP A 111 -27.74 -26.83 -3.74
C ASP A 111 -27.69 -27.13 -5.24
N LYS A 112 -26.74 -26.54 -5.99
CA LYS A 112 -26.50 -26.85 -7.41
C LYS A 112 -25.06 -27.29 -7.68
N GLU A 113 -24.36 -27.75 -6.64
CA GLU A 113 -23.03 -28.33 -6.78
C GLU A 113 -23.11 -29.62 -7.61
N GLN A 114 -22.26 -29.76 -8.62
CA GLN A 114 -22.32 -30.91 -9.52
C GLN A 114 -20.95 -31.42 -9.94
N TRP A 115 -20.85 -32.74 -10.07
CA TRP A 115 -19.77 -33.43 -10.74
C TRP A 115 -20.10 -33.61 -12.23
N ILE A 116 -19.13 -33.26 -13.06
CA ILE A 116 -19.19 -33.41 -14.51
C ILE A 116 -17.92 -34.12 -14.97
N THR A 117 -18.07 -35.24 -15.66
CA THR A 117 -16.95 -35.87 -16.37
C THR A 117 -16.71 -35.10 -17.66
N ILE A 118 -15.53 -34.50 -17.79
CA ILE A 118 -15.15 -33.75 -18.99
C ILE A 118 -14.77 -34.75 -20.09
N PRO A 119 -15.46 -34.75 -21.24
CA PRO A 119 -15.09 -35.62 -22.35
C PRO A 119 -13.77 -35.16 -22.95
N VAL A 120 -12.77 -36.04 -22.90
CA VAL A 120 -11.45 -35.80 -23.49
C VAL A 120 -11.20 -36.82 -24.60
N TYR A 121 -10.67 -36.35 -25.71
CA TYR A 121 -10.42 -37.14 -26.91
C TYR A 121 -8.93 -37.41 -27.10
N GLY A 122 -8.61 -38.57 -27.67
CA GLY A 122 -7.24 -38.98 -27.97
C GLY A 122 -6.50 -39.55 -26.75
N SER A 123 -5.18 -39.48 -26.78
CA SER A 123 -4.34 -39.96 -25.68
C SER A 123 -4.47 -39.06 -24.46
N THR A 124 -4.47 -39.67 -23.27
CA THR A 124 -4.44 -38.97 -21.99
C THR A 124 -3.03 -39.07 -21.39
N PRO A 125 -2.74 -38.33 -20.31
CA PRO A 125 -1.56 -38.60 -19.48
C PRO A 125 -1.57 -40.02 -18.87
N GLY A 126 -2.64 -40.80 -19.03
CA GLY A 126 -2.79 -42.11 -18.44
C GLY A 126 -3.01 -42.06 -16.93
N ARG A 127 -3.30 -43.23 -16.37
CA ARG A 127 -3.51 -43.39 -14.93
C ARG A 127 -2.21 -43.10 -14.19
N ARG A 128 -2.24 -42.18 -13.23
CA ARG A 128 -1.06 -41.79 -12.44
C ARG A 128 -1.41 -41.27 -11.05
N TYR A 129 -0.52 -41.46 -10.08
CA TYR A 129 -0.62 -40.87 -8.73
C TYR A 129 0.64 -40.08 -8.37
N GLY A 130 0.53 -39.20 -7.37
CA GLY A 130 1.65 -38.37 -6.90
C GLY A 130 2.19 -37.40 -7.94
N HIS A 131 1.40 -37.09 -8.97
CA HIS A 131 1.68 -36.05 -9.95
C HIS A 131 1.17 -34.69 -9.45
N THR A 132 1.52 -33.61 -10.14
CA THR A 132 0.92 -32.30 -9.90
C THR A 132 0.08 -31.87 -11.09
N MET A 133 -0.93 -31.04 -10.82
CA MET A 133 -1.79 -30.45 -11.83
C MET A 133 -2.01 -28.98 -11.47
N ILE A 134 -1.88 -28.10 -12.46
CA ILE A 134 -2.12 -26.67 -12.27
C ILE A 134 -2.79 -26.03 -13.47
N PHE A 135 -3.54 -24.96 -13.22
CA PHE A 135 -4.16 -24.17 -14.26
C PHE A 135 -3.26 -22.98 -14.64
N VAL A 136 -2.78 -22.95 -15.87
CA VAL A 136 -2.00 -21.88 -16.50
C VAL A 136 -2.82 -21.39 -17.69
N LYS A 137 -3.66 -20.37 -17.52
CA LYS A 137 -4.65 -19.96 -18.53
C LYS A 137 -4.06 -19.89 -19.96
N PRO A 138 -4.65 -20.57 -20.96
CA PRO A 138 -5.89 -21.37 -20.94
C PRO A 138 -5.67 -22.88 -20.76
N PHE A 139 -4.55 -23.32 -20.22
CA PHE A 139 -4.15 -24.72 -20.14
C PHE A 139 -4.30 -25.30 -18.73
N ILE A 140 -4.77 -26.54 -18.64
CA ILE A 140 -4.48 -27.40 -17.50
C ILE A 140 -3.17 -28.12 -17.81
N VAL A 141 -2.21 -28.04 -16.89
CA VAL A 141 -0.88 -28.65 -17.03
C VAL A 141 -0.74 -29.77 -16.00
N VAL A 142 -0.41 -30.98 -16.45
CA VAL A 142 -0.10 -32.15 -15.62
C VAL A 142 1.38 -32.50 -15.76
N TYR A 143 2.06 -32.74 -14.65
CA TYR A 143 3.49 -33.07 -14.66
C TYR A 143 3.84 -34.21 -13.70
N GLY A 144 4.67 -35.13 -14.20
CA GLY A 144 5.32 -36.20 -13.44
C GLY A 144 4.33 -37.21 -12.82
N GLY A 145 4.77 -37.85 -11.73
CA GLY A 145 4.00 -38.86 -11.00
C GLY A 145 4.45 -40.29 -11.29
N ASN A 146 3.62 -41.26 -10.88
CA ASN A 146 3.87 -42.68 -11.09
C ASN A 146 2.65 -43.33 -11.76
N THR A 147 2.88 -44.09 -12.83
CA THR A 147 1.82 -44.70 -13.65
C THR A 147 1.30 -46.03 -13.12
N GLY A 148 1.82 -46.48 -11.97
CA GLY A 148 1.65 -47.83 -11.42
C GLY A 148 2.78 -48.77 -11.83
N THR A 149 3.44 -48.52 -12.96
CA THR A 149 4.59 -49.31 -13.44
C THR A 149 5.91 -48.56 -13.31
N GLU A 150 5.91 -47.25 -13.57
CA GLU A 150 7.12 -46.44 -13.59
C GLU A 150 6.88 -45.02 -13.06
N SER A 151 7.96 -44.36 -12.64
CA SER A 151 7.93 -42.94 -12.31
C SER A 151 8.27 -42.13 -13.54
N VAL A 152 7.51 -41.07 -13.81
CA VAL A 152 7.61 -40.29 -15.06
C VAL A 152 7.98 -38.82 -14.79
N SER A 153 8.51 -38.15 -15.81
CA SER A 153 8.79 -36.70 -15.87
C SER A 153 8.17 -36.06 -17.11
N ASP A 154 7.12 -36.67 -17.67
CA ASP A 154 6.41 -36.09 -18.80
C ASP A 154 5.49 -34.92 -18.36
N ALA A 155 5.32 -33.96 -19.25
CA ALA A 155 4.39 -32.85 -19.10
C ALA A 155 3.28 -32.94 -20.15
N TRP A 156 2.05 -32.71 -19.74
CA TRP A 156 0.88 -32.73 -20.60
C TRP A 156 0.07 -31.45 -20.42
N VAL A 157 -0.51 -30.94 -21.51
CA VAL A 157 -1.39 -29.77 -21.48
C VAL A 157 -2.75 -30.06 -22.11
N LEU A 158 -3.79 -29.49 -21.53
CA LEU A 158 -5.14 -29.50 -22.07
C LEU A 158 -5.61 -28.06 -22.22
N ASN A 159 -5.88 -27.63 -23.46
CA ASN A 159 -6.48 -26.31 -23.69
C ASN A 159 -7.97 -26.38 -23.38
N ILE A 160 -8.44 -25.63 -22.38
CA ILE A 160 -9.85 -25.65 -21.95
C ILE A 160 -10.74 -24.65 -22.69
N GLU A 161 -10.17 -23.84 -23.59
CA GLU A 161 -10.92 -22.87 -24.41
C GLU A 161 -11.25 -23.42 -25.81
N LYS A 162 -10.72 -24.60 -26.18
CA LYS A 162 -10.92 -25.21 -27.50
C LYS A 162 -11.48 -26.62 -27.37
N ALA A 163 -12.76 -26.78 -27.74
CA ALA A 163 -13.38 -28.09 -27.93
C ALA A 163 -13.12 -28.60 -29.37
N PRO A 164 -12.94 -29.92 -29.59
CA PRO A 164 -12.91 -30.99 -28.60
C PRO A 164 -11.68 -30.90 -27.68
N TYR A 165 -11.86 -31.19 -26.40
CA TYR A 165 -10.76 -31.18 -25.43
C TYR A 165 -9.87 -32.40 -25.69
N SER A 166 -8.58 -32.18 -25.92
CA SER A 166 -7.60 -33.25 -26.15
C SER A 166 -6.29 -32.93 -25.46
N TRP A 167 -5.73 -33.89 -24.71
CA TRP A 167 -4.42 -33.70 -24.09
C TRP A 167 -3.32 -33.71 -25.15
N GLN A 168 -2.34 -32.84 -24.96
CA GLN A 168 -1.13 -32.80 -25.75
C GLN A 168 0.07 -33.07 -24.84
N LYS A 169 0.84 -34.11 -25.15
CA LYS A 169 2.14 -34.34 -24.53
C LYS A 169 3.11 -33.25 -25.00
N LEU A 170 3.76 -32.58 -24.07
CA LEU A 170 4.77 -31.56 -24.38
C LEU A 170 6.08 -32.24 -24.74
N ASP A 171 6.68 -31.78 -25.83
CA ASP A 171 8.06 -32.09 -26.20
C ASP A 171 8.94 -30.88 -25.87
N CYS A 172 9.44 -30.84 -24.64
CA CYS A 172 10.31 -29.75 -24.17
C CYS A 172 11.76 -30.04 -24.57
N GLN A 173 12.36 -29.13 -25.33
CA GLN A 173 13.76 -29.23 -25.76
C GLN A 173 14.71 -28.75 -24.66
N GLY A 174 15.84 -29.44 -24.49
CA GLY A 174 16.89 -29.07 -23.52
C GLY A 174 16.78 -29.77 -22.16
N ASP A 175 17.41 -29.18 -21.14
CA ASP A 175 17.43 -29.72 -19.78
C ASP A 175 16.01 -29.82 -19.21
N SER A 176 15.72 -30.96 -18.58
CA SER A 176 14.41 -31.23 -17.99
C SER A 176 14.54 -31.81 -16.58
N PRO A 177 13.55 -31.59 -15.71
CA PRO A 177 13.57 -32.17 -14.38
C PRO A 177 13.52 -33.69 -14.45
N VAL A 178 14.31 -34.33 -13.59
CA VAL A 178 14.32 -35.80 -13.46
C VAL A 178 12.95 -36.35 -13.06
N VAL A 179 12.73 -37.65 -13.33
CA VAL A 179 11.54 -38.40 -12.92
C VAL A 179 11.23 -38.17 -11.45
N ARG A 180 9.97 -37.84 -11.13
CA ARG A 180 9.60 -37.47 -9.76
C ARG A 180 8.14 -37.72 -9.43
N VAL A 181 7.92 -38.12 -8.18
CA VAL A 181 6.61 -38.40 -7.58
C VAL A 181 6.48 -37.62 -6.27
N TYR A 182 5.26 -37.22 -5.89
CA TYR A 182 4.95 -36.47 -4.68
C TYR A 182 5.69 -35.13 -4.55
N HIS A 183 6.04 -34.53 -5.70
CA HIS A 183 6.56 -33.18 -5.80
C HIS A 183 5.43 -32.17 -5.60
N SER A 184 5.79 -30.92 -5.35
CA SER A 184 4.84 -29.80 -5.29
C SER A 184 4.93 -28.96 -6.55
N ALA A 185 3.82 -28.38 -6.96
CA ALA A 185 3.81 -27.37 -8.01
C ALA A 185 2.89 -26.21 -7.65
N ALA A 186 3.24 -25.02 -8.12
CA ALA A 186 2.46 -23.80 -7.95
C ALA A 186 2.66 -22.85 -9.14
N LEU A 187 1.67 -22.00 -9.40
CA LEU A 187 1.70 -21.06 -10.51
C LEU A 187 2.45 -19.84 -10.00
N CYS A 188 3.48 -19.41 -10.72
CA CYS A 188 4.11 -18.15 -10.38
C CYS A 188 3.22 -17.01 -10.89
N SER A 189 2.74 -16.15 -9.98
CA SER A 189 1.82 -15.04 -10.26
C SER A 189 2.50 -13.67 -10.37
N SER A 190 3.81 -13.63 -10.08
CA SER A 190 4.56 -12.39 -9.93
C SER A 190 6.03 -12.55 -10.29
N GLY A 191 6.71 -11.44 -10.60
CA GLY A 191 8.13 -11.44 -10.98
C GLY A 191 8.39 -11.95 -12.40
N ALA A 192 9.67 -12.18 -12.73
CA ALA A 192 10.12 -12.60 -14.05
C ALA A 192 9.63 -14.01 -14.46
N ALA A 193 9.20 -14.81 -13.49
CA ALA A 193 8.64 -16.14 -13.71
C ALA A 193 7.10 -16.14 -13.79
N ASN A 194 6.44 -14.97 -13.81
CA ASN A 194 4.99 -14.88 -13.90
C ASN A 194 4.43 -15.69 -15.08
N GLY A 195 3.42 -16.51 -14.81
CA GLY A 195 2.80 -17.43 -15.77
C GLY A 195 3.51 -18.78 -15.91
N MET A 196 4.60 -19.03 -15.18
CA MET A 196 5.30 -20.33 -15.19
C MET A 196 4.76 -21.27 -14.10
N MET A 197 4.66 -22.55 -14.43
CA MET A 197 4.48 -23.60 -13.41
C MET A 197 5.82 -23.86 -12.73
N VAL A 198 5.90 -23.65 -11.43
CA VAL A 198 7.11 -23.93 -10.63
C VAL A 198 6.92 -25.25 -9.91
N VAL A 199 7.82 -26.20 -10.15
CA VAL A 199 7.90 -27.51 -9.53
C VAL A 199 9.02 -27.53 -8.50
N PHE A 200 8.78 -28.13 -7.34
CA PHE A 200 9.77 -28.29 -6.29
C PHE A 200 9.74 -29.69 -5.66
N GLY A 201 10.93 -30.26 -5.48
CA GLY A 201 11.15 -31.47 -4.69
C GLY A 201 10.48 -32.70 -5.29
N GLY A 202 9.99 -33.58 -4.42
CA GLY A 202 9.47 -34.90 -4.76
C GLY A 202 10.48 -35.99 -4.44
N ARG A 203 10.26 -37.19 -4.98
CA ARG A 203 11.19 -38.30 -4.89
C ARG A 203 11.35 -39.03 -6.21
N THR A 204 12.53 -39.55 -6.44
CA THR A 204 12.86 -40.42 -7.58
C THR A 204 12.36 -41.85 -7.35
N GLN A 205 12.53 -42.70 -8.36
CA GLN A 205 12.07 -44.10 -8.34
C GLN A 205 12.74 -44.93 -7.24
N ASP A 206 14.01 -44.64 -6.93
CA ASP A 206 14.80 -45.23 -5.84
C ASP A 206 14.43 -44.68 -4.45
N GLN A 207 13.35 -43.91 -4.33
CA GLN A 207 12.88 -43.24 -3.12
C GLN A 207 13.77 -42.09 -2.62
N SER A 208 14.82 -41.70 -3.36
CA SER A 208 15.65 -40.56 -3.00
C SER A 208 14.84 -39.27 -3.08
N ALA A 209 14.89 -38.47 -2.02
CA ALA A 209 14.16 -37.22 -1.95
C ALA A 209 14.89 -36.14 -2.77
N LEU A 210 14.12 -35.25 -3.40
CA LEU A 210 14.61 -34.16 -4.24
C LEU A 210 14.44 -32.83 -3.51
N ASN A 211 15.34 -31.89 -3.81
CA ASN A 211 15.31 -30.51 -3.33
C ASN A 211 15.43 -29.50 -4.47
N ASP A 212 15.29 -29.96 -5.70
CA ASP A 212 15.45 -29.12 -6.87
C ASP A 212 14.15 -28.38 -7.23
N SER A 213 14.30 -27.26 -7.93
CA SER A 213 13.26 -26.32 -8.35
C SER A 213 13.35 -26.16 -9.86
N TRP A 214 12.22 -26.27 -10.54
CA TRP A 214 12.15 -26.11 -12.00
C TRP A 214 10.94 -25.28 -12.38
N GLY A 215 11.07 -24.49 -13.44
CA GLY A 215 9.98 -23.72 -14.03
C GLY A 215 9.65 -24.24 -15.42
N LEU A 216 8.39 -24.57 -15.67
CA LEU A 216 7.87 -24.84 -17.01
C LEU A 216 7.26 -23.55 -17.56
N ARG A 217 7.78 -23.10 -18.70
CA ARG A 217 7.40 -21.84 -19.34
C ARG A 217 6.87 -22.10 -20.75
N LYS A 218 5.84 -21.32 -21.13
CA LYS A 218 5.36 -21.24 -22.51
C LYS A 218 5.89 -19.97 -23.18
N HIS A 219 6.49 -20.13 -24.34
CA HIS A 219 6.95 -19.03 -25.20
C HIS A 219 5.82 -18.49 -26.08
N ARG A 220 6.01 -17.29 -26.63
CA ARG A 220 5.04 -16.62 -27.52
C ARG A 220 4.81 -17.38 -28.83
N ASP A 221 5.82 -18.11 -29.30
CA ASP A 221 5.77 -19.00 -30.47
C ASP A 221 5.00 -20.31 -30.20
N GLY A 222 4.54 -20.53 -28.97
CA GLY A 222 3.81 -21.73 -28.55
C GLY A 222 4.69 -22.86 -28.04
N ARG A 223 6.02 -22.72 -28.08
CA ARG A 223 6.97 -23.72 -27.56
C ARG A 223 6.95 -23.74 -26.03
N TRP A 224 7.22 -24.89 -25.46
CA TRP A 224 7.40 -25.07 -24.02
C TRP A 224 8.83 -25.48 -23.70
N ASP A 225 9.39 -24.94 -22.63
CA ASP A 225 10.71 -25.31 -22.13
C ASP A 225 10.73 -25.39 -20.60
N TRP A 226 11.64 -26.22 -20.10
CA TRP A 226 12.00 -26.28 -18.70
C TRP A 226 13.18 -25.38 -18.43
N VAL A 227 13.15 -24.69 -17.30
CA VAL A 227 14.25 -23.86 -16.82
C VAL A 227 14.52 -24.24 -15.36
N LYS A 228 15.76 -24.62 -15.05
CA LYS A 228 16.17 -24.87 -13.67
C LYS A 228 16.12 -23.56 -12.89
N ALA A 229 15.49 -23.55 -11.71
CA ALA A 229 15.44 -22.33 -10.92
C ALA A 229 16.84 -21.99 -10.40
N PRO A 230 17.24 -20.70 -10.42
CA PRO A 230 18.53 -20.29 -9.90
C PRO A 230 18.59 -20.54 -8.39
N TYR A 231 19.71 -21.12 -7.94
CA TYR A 231 20.06 -21.18 -6.52
C TYR A 231 21.02 -20.04 -6.21
N LYS A 232 20.98 -19.53 -4.98
CA LYS A 232 22.06 -18.69 -4.46
C LYS A 232 23.36 -19.49 -4.49
N ILE A 233 24.40 -18.92 -5.08
CA ILE A 233 25.76 -19.45 -4.92
C ILE A 233 26.08 -19.31 -3.42
N ASN A 234 26.45 -20.42 -2.77
CA ASN A 234 26.73 -20.55 -1.32
C ASN A 234 25.52 -20.57 -0.35
N SER A 235 24.27 -20.71 -0.81
CA SER A 235 23.16 -21.04 0.11
C SER A 235 23.07 -22.53 0.38
N GLU A 236 22.74 -22.93 1.61
CA GLU A 236 22.31 -24.30 1.90
C GLU A 236 21.16 -24.67 0.95
N LEU A 237 21.33 -25.78 0.22
CA LEU A 237 20.28 -26.29 -0.63
C LEU A 237 19.06 -26.62 0.24
N PRO A 238 17.83 -26.41 -0.26
CA PRO A 238 16.65 -26.80 0.48
C PRO A 238 16.75 -28.27 0.92
N ILE A 239 16.25 -28.60 2.11
CA ILE A 239 16.21 -30.00 2.55
C ILE A 239 15.36 -30.80 1.55
N HIS A 240 15.90 -31.94 1.12
CA HIS A 240 15.22 -32.91 0.28
C HIS A 240 13.87 -33.30 0.89
N ARG A 241 12.78 -33.17 0.13
CA ARG A 241 11.43 -33.41 0.66
C ARG A 241 10.45 -33.89 -0.40
N TYR A 242 9.57 -34.78 0.03
CA TYR A 242 8.42 -35.29 -0.71
C TYR A 242 7.18 -35.24 0.19
N GLN A 243 5.98 -35.21 -0.40
CA GLN A 243 4.68 -35.12 0.31
C GLN A 243 4.45 -33.81 1.07
N VAL A 244 4.11 -32.75 0.33
CA VAL A 244 3.61 -31.51 0.91
C VAL A 244 2.18 -31.27 0.41
N ILE A 245 1.22 -31.23 1.33
CA ILE A 245 -0.10 -30.65 1.05
C ILE A 245 0.06 -29.14 1.19
N ARG A 246 -0.10 -28.39 0.10
CA ARG A 246 -0.06 -26.93 0.12
C ARG A 246 -1.42 -26.33 -0.23
N LEU A 247 -1.79 -25.29 0.52
CA LEU A 247 -2.82 -24.30 0.21
C LEU A 247 -2.20 -23.07 -0.47
N ALA A 248 -1.34 -23.26 -1.47
CA ALA A 248 -0.66 -22.14 -2.13
C ALA A 248 -1.28 -21.94 -3.52
N GLN A 249 -1.94 -20.80 -3.72
CA GLN A 249 -2.47 -20.38 -5.02
C GLN A 249 -1.35 -19.87 -5.94
N GLU A 250 -0.22 -19.45 -5.35
CA GLU A 250 0.85 -18.71 -6.03
C GLU A 250 2.24 -19.08 -5.49
N ALA A 251 3.24 -19.16 -6.38
CA ALA A 251 4.66 -19.17 -6.04
C ALA A 251 5.27 -17.79 -6.30
N VAL A 252 5.90 -17.18 -5.29
CA VAL A 252 6.67 -15.94 -5.44
C VAL A 252 8.14 -16.32 -5.58
N VAL A 253 8.75 -16.05 -6.74
CA VAL A 253 10.18 -16.27 -6.96
C VAL A 253 10.93 -15.00 -6.53
N GLY A 254 11.52 -15.02 -5.34
CA GLY A 254 12.40 -13.96 -4.85
C GLY A 254 13.84 -14.17 -5.33
N VAL A 255 14.45 -13.11 -5.89
CA VAL A 255 15.91 -13.07 -6.11
C VAL A 255 16.53 -12.61 -4.79
N ALA A 256 17.42 -13.40 -4.19
CA ALA A 256 18.06 -13.03 -2.93
C ALA A 256 19.59 -13.00 -3.08
N TYR A 257 20.21 -11.94 -2.55
CA TYR A 257 21.63 -11.84 -2.19
C TYR A 257 21.78 -12.26 -0.71
N ASP A 258 22.86 -12.93 -0.32
CA ASP A 258 23.15 -13.41 1.05
C ASP A 258 24.28 -12.57 1.60
N PRO A 259 24.23 -12.09 2.85
CA PRO A 259 24.71 -12.93 3.96
C PRO A 259 24.08 -12.61 5.34
N ASN A 260 23.60 -13.65 6.03
CA ASN A 260 23.45 -13.77 7.49
C ASN A 260 22.13 -13.24 8.12
N SER A 261 21.22 -14.20 8.34
CA SER A 261 19.98 -14.11 9.10
C SER A 261 20.17 -14.14 10.62
N GLU A 262 19.26 -13.50 11.38
CA GLU A 262 18.67 -14.09 12.60
C GLU A 262 17.26 -13.50 12.90
N THR A 263 16.41 -14.33 13.50
CA THR A 263 14.92 -14.37 13.66
C THR A 263 14.31 -13.25 14.54
N ASP A 264 13.01 -12.92 14.68
CA ASP A 264 11.78 -13.73 14.68
C ASP A 264 10.47 -12.88 14.76
N ASN A 265 9.34 -13.51 14.41
CA ASN A 265 7.91 -13.29 14.78
C ASN A 265 7.06 -12.05 14.44
N LEU A 266 5.90 -12.35 13.82
CA LEU A 266 4.51 -11.85 13.99
C LEU A 266 3.73 -11.63 12.68
N THR A 267 2.84 -12.58 12.39
CA THR A 267 1.95 -12.59 11.21
C THR A 267 0.57 -12.01 11.53
N LYS A 268 0.19 -10.90 10.85
CA LYS A 268 -1.16 -10.32 10.82
C LYS A 268 -1.79 -10.61 9.44
N LYS A 269 -2.98 -11.23 9.41
CA LYS A 269 -3.80 -11.45 8.19
C LYS A 269 -4.30 -10.11 7.65
N VAL A 270 -4.17 -9.90 6.34
CA VAL A 270 -4.64 -8.69 5.62
C VAL A 270 -5.44 -9.12 4.38
N SER A 271 -6.51 -8.40 4.04
CA SER A 271 -7.53 -8.74 3.04
C SER A 271 -7.01 -8.68 1.59
N ILE A 272 -7.59 -9.50 0.69
CA ILE A 272 -7.16 -9.71 -0.70
C ILE A 272 -7.35 -8.47 -1.60
N GLN A 273 -8.20 -7.52 -1.22
CA GLN A 273 -8.36 -6.26 -1.95
C GLN A 273 -7.12 -5.35 -1.84
N LYS A 274 -6.35 -5.48 -0.74
CA LYS A 274 -5.08 -4.77 -0.52
C LYS A 274 -3.98 -5.28 -1.47
N LEU A 275 -3.97 -6.58 -1.78
CA LEU A 275 -2.96 -7.23 -2.65
C LEU A 275 -3.12 -6.88 -4.13
N GLN A 276 -4.36 -6.80 -4.65
CA GLN A 276 -4.59 -6.46 -6.06
C GLN A 276 -4.27 -5.00 -6.39
N LYS A 277 -4.42 -4.07 -5.44
CA LYS A 277 -4.08 -2.65 -5.63
C LYS A 277 -2.60 -2.37 -5.34
N GLN A 278 -1.97 -3.09 -4.41
CA GLN A 278 -0.51 -3.07 -4.26
C GLN A 278 0.20 -3.59 -5.53
N GLY A 279 -0.36 -4.56 -6.25
CA GLY A 279 0.17 -5.02 -7.54
C GLY A 279 0.21 -3.94 -8.64
N ILE A 280 -0.70 -2.95 -8.60
CA ILE A 280 -0.72 -1.82 -9.55
C ILE A 280 0.21 -0.68 -9.08
N LYS A 281 0.38 -0.48 -7.77
CA LYS A 281 1.25 0.55 -7.17
C LYS A 281 2.74 0.14 -7.10
N LEU A 282 3.04 -1.15 -7.03
CA LEU A 282 4.41 -1.70 -7.04
C LEU A 282 5.14 -1.47 -8.36
N ASN A 283 4.43 -1.23 -9.48
CA ASN A 283 5.05 -0.88 -10.76
C ASN A 283 5.48 0.60 -10.86
N ALA A 284 5.08 1.46 -9.92
CA ALA A 284 5.47 2.88 -9.93
C ALA A 284 6.66 3.19 -8.99
N ASN A 285 6.92 2.37 -7.95
CA ASN A 285 7.93 2.65 -6.91
C ASN A 285 9.01 1.56 -6.75
N SER A 286 9.29 0.78 -7.80
CA SER A 286 10.37 -0.23 -7.79
C SER A 286 11.77 0.41 -7.90
N ARG A 287 12.20 1.18 -6.88
CA ARG A 287 13.59 1.61 -6.74
C ARG A 287 14.21 1.51 -5.34
N TYR A 288 13.48 1.05 -4.32
CA TYR A 288 14.06 0.90 -2.97
C TYR A 288 13.84 -0.51 -2.43
N GLY A 289 14.87 -1.35 -2.52
CA GLY A 289 14.86 -2.71 -1.97
C GLY A 289 15.21 -2.69 -0.48
N THR A 290 14.58 -3.57 0.31
CA THR A 290 15.11 -4.01 1.61
C THR A 290 14.51 -5.35 2.08
N ASP A 291 15.30 -6.03 2.92
CA ASP A 291 15.27 -7.43 3.36
C ASP A 291 14.03 -7.97 4.09
N ILE A 292 13.79 -9.27 3.92
CA ILE A 292 12.52 -9.96 4.27
C ILE A 292 12.49 -10.63 5.66
N GLN A 293 13.61 -10.76 6.38
CA GLN A 293 13.62 -11.45 7.69
C GLN A 293 13.41 -10.56 8.93
N GLY A 294 13.62 -9.23 8.84
CA GLY A 294 13.37 -8.29 9.93
C GLY A 294 11.97 -7.67 9.96
N ILE A 295 11.04 -8.12 9.11
CA ILE A 295 9.78 -7.41 8.83
C ILE A 295 8.71 -7.65 9.90
N ALA A 296 8.67 -8.82 10.53
CA ALA A 296 7.56 -9.19 11.43
C ALA A 296 7.72 -8.58 12.85
N SER A 297 8.94 -8.61 13.40
CA SER A 297 9.28 -7.94 14.67
C SER A 297 9.22 -6.41 14.54
N LYS A 298 9.69 -5.87 13.41
CA LYS A 298 9.50 -4.46 13.07
C LYS A 298 8.04 -4.09 12.93
N LYS A 299 7.19 -4.97 12.37
CA LYS A 299 5.75 -4.70 12.22
C LYS A 299 5.08 -4.47 13.57
N LEU A 300 5.32 -5.29 14.60
CA LEU A 300 4.72 -5.01 15.92
C LEU A 300 5.41 -3.90 16.68
N TYR A 301 6.71 -3.68 16.47
CA TYR A 301 7.37 -2.49 16.98
C TYR A 301 6.70 -1.22 16.44
N TYR A 302 6.53 -1.11 15.12
CA TYR A 302 5.84 0.01 14.49
C TYR A 302 4.38 0.13 14.93
N GLU A 303 3.68 -0.99 15.01
CA GLU A 303 2.30 -1.02 15.49
C GLU A 303 2.18 -0.51 16.92
N SER A 304 3.09 -0.90 17.81
CA SER A 304 3.12 -0.42 19.19
C SER A 304 3.37 1.09 19.29
N ILE A 305 3.95 1.72 18.27
CA ILE A 305 4.20 3.16 18.21
C ILE A 305 2.97 3.88 17.65
N TYR A 306 2.58 3.60 16.40
CA TYR A 306 1.53 4.40 15.75
C TYR A 306 0.15 4.17 16.37
N GLN A 307 -0.13 3.00 16.95
CA GLN A 307 -1.48 2.68 17.44
C GLN A 307 -1.88 3.59 18.62
N ILE A 308 -0.90 3.98 19.46
CA ILE A 308 -1.09 4.96 20.54
C ILE A 308 -1.69 6.26 20.01
N PHE A 309 -1.20 6.74 18.86
CA PHE A 309 -1.67 7.98 18.25
C PHE A 309 -3.00 7.77 17.54
N LEU A 310 -3.16 6.68 16.77
CA LEU A 310 -4.39 6.44 16.02
C LEU A 310 -5.61 6.24 16.95
N ASP A 311 -5.45 5.53 18.07
CA ASP A 311 -6.54 5.31 19.02
C ASP A 311 -7.02 6.61 19.69
N ASN A 312 -6.13 7.58 19.85
CA ASN A 312 -6.43 8.85 20.51
C ASN A 312 -6.75 10.00 19.54
N LEU A 313 -6.20 9.98 18.33
CA LEU A 313 -6.24 11.09 17.36
C LEU A 313 -7.01 10.78 16.07
N LEU A 314 -7.35 9.53 15.75
CA LEU A 314 -8.17 9.23 14.57
C LEU A 314 -9.62 9.02 14.96
N LEU A 315 -10.32 10.13 15.24
CA LEU A 315 -11.68 10.13 15.80
C LEU A 315 -12.71 10.87 14.93
N PRO A 316 -12.94 10.44 13.67
CA PRO A 316 -13.82 11.13 12.74
C PRO A 316 -15.28 11.21 13.21
N ASN A 317 -15.75 10.28 14.05
CA ASN A 317 -17.14 10.28 14.53
C ASN A 317 -17.36 11.10 15.82
N GLN A 318 -16.30 11.67 16.41
CA GLN A 318 -16.36 12.30 17.74
C GLN A 318 -15.93 13.77 17.72
N TYR A 319 -15.81 14.39 16.54
CA TYR A 319 -15.35 15.77 16.41
C TYR A 319 -16.34 16.83 16.93
N GLU A 320 -17.64 16.50 17.03
CA GLU A 320 -18.68 17.47 17.40
C GLU A 320 -18.71 17.82 18.90
N ASN A 321 -18.03 17.05 19.76
CA ASN A 321 -18.00 17.24 21.22
C ASN A 321 -16.62 17.71 21.75
N SER A 322 -15.79 18.35 20.91
CA SER A 322 -14.34 18.52 21.10
C SER A 322 -13.89 19.60 22.10
N THR A 323 -14.74 20.54 22.50
CA THR A 323 -14.29 21.78 23.19
C THR A 323 -13.66 21.59 24.58
N GLN A 324 -13.59 20.35 25.11
CA GLN A 324 -12.95 20.04 26.40
C GLN A 324 -12.09 18.76 26.41
N LYS A 325 -11.85 18.11 25.26
CA LYS A 325 -11.11 16.83 25.25
C LYS A 325 -9.61 17.07 25.10
N ASP A 326 -8.84 16.74 26.14
CA ASP A 326 -7.38 16.67 26.03
C ASP A 326 -6.97 15.37 25.32
N TYR A 327 -6.76 15.47 24.01
CA TYR A 327 -6.37 14.35 23.14
C TYR A 327 -4.95 13.81 23.43
N LEU A 328 -4.10 14.60 24.09
CA LEU A 328 -2.70 14.23 24.35
C LEU A 328 -2.47 13.66 25.75
N SER A 329 -3.48 13.69 26.62
CA SER A 329 -3.42 13.20 28.01
C SER A 329 -2.80 11.79 28.19
N TYR A 330 -2.98 10.90 27.21
CA TYR A 330 -2.45 9.52 27.22
C TYR A 330 -1.17 9.34 26.37
N ILE A 331 -0.68 10.39 25.72
CA ILE A 331 0.47 10.35 24.81
C ILE A 331 1.71 10.91 25.51
N LYS A 332 2.64 10.03 25.86
CA LYS A 332 3.91 10.43 26.50
C LYS A 332 4.91 11.00 25.50
N LYS A 333 5.75 11.94 25.96
CA LYS A 333 6.84 12.56 25.18
C LYS A 333 7.74 11.50 24.53
N GLU A 334 8.09 10.44 25.23
CA GLU A 334 8.98 9.40 24.69
C GLU A 334 8.37 8.67 23.49
N ASN A 335 7.04 8.52 23.45
CA ASN A 335 6.35 7.91 22.31
C ASN A 335 6.35 8.85 21.10
N ILE A 336 6.26 10.16 21.33
CA ILE A 336 6.35 11.18 20.27
C ILE A 336 7.74 11.17 19.64
N ILE A 337 8.79 11.13 20.46
CA ILE A 337 10.18 11.08 19.97
C ILE A 337 10.39 9.82 19.12
N LYS A 338 9.93 8.64 19.60
CA LYS A 338 9.99 7.38 18.84
C LYS A 338 9.23 7.44 17.51
N LEU A 339 8.02 8.02 17.51
CA LEU A 339 7.25 8.21 16.27
C LEU A 339 8.04 9.05 15.27
N CYS A 340 8.63 10.16 15.70
CA CYS A 340 9.44 11.02 14.87
C CYS A 340 10.68 10.29 14.32
N ASP A 341 11.36 9.50 15.15
CA ASP A 341 12.52 8.69 14.75
C ASP A 341 12.20 7.72 13.61
N GLU A 342 11.07 7.03 13.71
CA GLU A 342 10.68 6.07 12.69
C GLU A 342 10.12 6.71 11.43
N VAL A 343 9.40 7.84 11.55
CA VAL A 343 8.89 8.58 10.39
C VAL A 343 10.03 9.25 9.62
N GLN A 344 11.05 9.79 10.31
CA GLN A 344 12.22 10.36 9.64
C GLN A 344 12.92 9.33 8.75
N LYS A 345 13.09 8.09 9.24
CA LYS A 345 13.69 6.99 8.46
C LYS A 345 12.89 6.65 7.21
N ILE A 346 11.58 6.89 7.20
CA ILE A 346 10.75 6.74 6.00
C ILE A 346 11.08 7.87 5.02
N PHE A 347 11.03 9.12 5.46
CA PHE A 347 11.32 10.27 4.60
C PHE A 347 12.73 10.23 4.01
N GLU A 348 13.74 9.80 4.77
CA GLU A 348 15.11 9.58 4.30
C GLU A 348 15.19 8.67 3.05
N LYS A 349 14.28 7.70 2.93
CA LYS A 349 14.23 6.75 1.81
C LYS A 349 13.37 7.21 0.64
N GLU A 350 12.46 8.14 0.86
CA GLU A 350 11.63 8.69 -0.21
C GLU A 350 12.45 9.62 -1.11
N PRO A 351 12.17 9.72 -2.42
CA PRO A 351 12.79 10.74 -3.28
C PRO A 351 12.28 12.15 -2.94
N MET A 352 12.99 13.19 -3.38
CA MET A 352 12.52 14.57 -3.19
C MET A 352 11.29 14.88 -4.06
N VAL A 353 11.15 14.17 -5.20
CA VAL A 353 9.96 14.17 -6.06
C VAL A 353 9.26 12.82 -6.02
N LEU A 354 8.12 12.77 -5.33
CA LEU A 354 7.29 11.56 -5.30
C LEU A 354 6.66 11.29 -6.68
N ARG A 355 6.51 10.01 -7.06
CA ARG A 355 5.83 9.61 -8.30
C ARG A 355 4.63 8.75 -7.95
N LEU A 356 3.42 9.29 -8.11
CA LEU A 356 2.19 8.70 -7.59
C LEU A 356 1.19 8.34 -8.70
N ARG A 357 0.23 7.47 -8.37
CA ARG A 357 -0.85 7.02 -9.27
C ARG A 357 -2.22 7.21 -8.63
N CYS A 358 -3.24 7.32 -9.47
CA CYS A 358 -4.62 7.34 -9.03
C CYS A 358 -5.12 5.91 -8.71
N PRO A 359 -6.12 5.74 -7.85
CA PRO A 359 -6.93 6.76 -7.18
C PRO A 359 -6.28 7.40 -5.93
N ILE A 360 -6.45 8.72 -5.76
CA ILE A 360 -5.81 9.49 -4.68
C ILE A 360 -6.70 10.64 -4.18
N LYS A 361 -6.60 10.97 -2.89
CA LYS A 361 -7.14 12.17 -2.27
C LYS A 361 -6.01 13.16 -1.99
N ILE A 362 -6.18 14.41 -2.40
CA ILE A 362 -5.19 15.47 -2.21
C ILE A 362 -5.74 16.48 -1.21
N PHE A 363 -4.96 16.77 -0.17
CA PHE A 363 -5.24 17.74 0.87
C PHE A 363 -4.29 18.94 0.73
N GLY A 364 -4.82 20.15 0.87
CA GLY A 364 -4.04 21.39 0.95
C GLY A 364 -3.66 21.72 2.40
N ASN A 365 -3.47 23.01 2.69
CA ASN A 365 -3.13 23.50 4.03
C ASN A 365 -4.17 23.05 5.07
N LEU A 366 -3.68 22.54 6.20
CA LEU A 366 -4.49 22.21 7.38
C LEU A 366 -4.34 23.25 8.49
N ASN A 367 -3.16 23.87 8.60
CA ASN A 367 -2.81 24.91 9.58
C ASN A 367 -3.20 24.59 11.03
N GLY A 368 -3.07 23.35 11.48
CA GLY A 368 -3.42 22.94 12.84
C GLY A 368 -4.92 22.91 13.15
N GLN A 369 -5.79 22.90 12.13
CA GLN A 369 -7.23 22.69 12.29
C GLN A 369 -7.58 21.21 12.24
N TYR A 370 -7.20 20.51 13.30
CA TYR A 370 -7.45 19.09 13.50
C TYR A 370 -8.94 18.71 13.33
N GLU A 371 -9.86 19.56 13.78
CA GLU A 371 -11.30 19.33 13.65
C GLU A 371 -11.75 19.23 12.19
N ASP A 372 -11.21 20.08 11.31
CA ASP A 372 -11.53 20.02 9.88
C ASP A 372 -10.99 18.75 9.23
N LEU A 373 -9.81 18.28 9.66
CA LEU A 373 -9.26 17.00 9.22
C LEU A 373 -10.20 15.84 9.62
N MET A 374 -10.72 15.85 10.86
CA MET A 374 -11.71 14.87 11.33
C MET A 374 -13.02 14.97 10.54
N ARG A 375 -13.48 16.18 10.23
CA ARG A 375 -14.67 16.41 9.39
C ARG A 375 -14.49 15.83 7.99
N PHE A 376 -13.35 16.06 7.34
CA PHE A 376 -13.06 15.46 6.04
C PHE A 376 -13.06 13.93 6.10
N PHE A 377 -12.42 13.36 7.12
CA PHE A 377 -12.39 11.91 7.34
C PHE A 377 -13.78 11.33 7.60
N ASN A 378 -14.64 12.04 8.34
CA ASN A 378 -16.03 11.62 8.58
C ASN A 378 -16.88 11.66 7.30
N HIS A 379 -16.79 12.75 6.54
CA HIS A 379 -17.69 12.97 5.40
C HIS A 379 -17.25 12.24 4.13
N PHE A 380 -15.95 12.04 3.94
CA PHE A 380 -15.40 11.54 2.68
C PHE A 380 -14.53 10.31 2.85
N GLY A 381 -14.53 9.68 4.01
CA GLY A 381 -13.77 8.47 4.31
C GLY A 381 -12.41 8.78 4.90
N SER A 382 -12.03 7.95 5.86
CA SER A 382 -10.83 8.06 6.69
C SER A 382 -9.78 7.01 6.33
N PRO A 383 -8.48 7.27 6.55
CA PRO A 383 -7.43 6.30 6.26
C PRO A 383 -7.36 5.19 7.34
N CYS A 384 -8.42 4.40 7.54
CA CYS A 384 -8.49 3.32 8.53
C CYS A 384 -8.83 1.96 7.91
N ASP A 385 -8.37 0.87 8.54
CA ASP A 385 -8.64 -0.51 8.12
C ASP A 385 -9.80 -1.14 8.95
N ASN A 386 -10.55 -0.34 9.72
CA ASN A 386 -11.44 -0.88 10.75
C ASN A 386 -12.78 -1.36 10.16
N GLN A 387 -13.19 -2.57 10.57
CA GLN A 387 -14.28 -3.41 10.06
C GLN A 387 -15.71 -2.82 10.14
N GLN A 388 -15.87 -1.55 10.51
CA GLN A 388 -17.15 -0.91 10.81
C GLN A 388 -17.61 0.17 9.80
N ASN A 389 -17.17 0.09 8.54
CA ASN A 389 -17.72 0.78 7.34
C ASN A 389 -16.80 1.77 6.60
N ASP A 390 -15.48 1.78 6.81
CA ASP A 390 -14.65 2.77 6.12
C ASP A 390 -13.31 2.18 5.62
N GLU A 391 -13.39 1.32 4.60
CA GLU A 391 -12.22 0.73 3.90
C GLU A 391 -11.52 1.74 2.97
N ASP A 392 -11.61 3.04 3.23
CA ASP A 392 -11.22 4.05 2.26
C ASP A 392 -9.73 4.01 1.90
N ILE A 393 -8.85 3.69 2.87
CA ILE A 393 -7.41 3.51 2.63
C ILE A 393 -7.12 2.35 1.67
N ASP A 394 -7.99 1.34 1.59
CA ASP A 394 -7.84 0.27 0.60
C ASP A 394 -8.15 0.79 -0.80
N PHE A 395 -8.96 1.84 -0.96
CA PHE A 395 -9.36 2.40 -2.26
C PHE A 395 -8.56 3.60 -2.70
N ASN A 396 -8.15 4.50 -1.80
CA ASN A 396 -7.53 5.78 -2.15
C ASN A 396 -6.18 5.93 -1.44
N ASP A 397 -5.17 6.40 -2.18
CA ASP A 397 -4.00 7.00 -1.54
C ASP A 397 -4.30 8.41 -1.06
N TYR A 398 -3.42 8.97 -0.24
CA TYR A 398 -3.53 10.33 0.28
C TYR A 398 -2.25 11.09 0.00
N LEU A 399 -2.38 12.29 -0.53
CA LEU A 399 -1.30 13.25 -0.69
C LEU A 399 -1.65 14.51 0.08
N PHE A 400 -0.80 14.90 1.03
CA PHE A 400 -0.92 16.17 1.73
C PHE A 400 0.16 17.13 1.23
N LEU A 401 -0.24 18.31 0.77
CA LEU A 401 0.64 19.25 0.07
C LEU A 401 1.54 20.09 0.98
N GLY A 402 1.36 20.05 2.30
CA GLY A 402 2.15 20.81 3.27
C GLY A 402 1.30 21.73 4.15
N ASN A 403 1.94 22.51 5.02
CA ASN A 403 1.31 23.38 6.00
C ASN A 403 0.33 22.62 6.91
N TYR A 404 0.87 21.62 7.59
CA TYR A 404 0.25 20.92 8.70
C TYR A 404 0.17 21.83 9.93
N LEU A 405 1.25 22.59 10.13
CA LEU A 405 1.37 23.63 11.14
C LEU A 405 0.81 24.95 10.62
N GLY A 406 0.54 25.89 11.52
CA GLY A 406 0.00 27.19 11.14
C GLY A 406 -0.58 27.99 12.30
N ARG A 407 -1.81 28.47 12.11
CA ARG A 407 -2.47 29.41 13.02
C ARG A 407 -3.64 28.78 13.80
N GLY A 408 -3.86 27.48 13.69
CA GLY A 408 -4.90 26.71 14.39
C GLY A 408 -4.37 26.10 15.70
N THR A 409 -5.26 25.88 16.67
CA THR A 409 -4.94 25.57 18.08
C THR A 409 -4.52 24.13 18.38
N MET A 410 -4.56 23.27 17.36
CA MET A 410 -4.28 21.83 17.50
C MET A 410 -3.22 21.37 16.48
N GLN A 411 -2.08 22.08 16.44
CA GLN A 411 -1.01 21.78 15.48
C GLN A 411 -0.33 20.47 15.84
N ILE A 412 -0.13 20.21 17.13
CA ILE A 412 0.53 18.99 17.63
C ILE A 412 -0.33 17.76 17.30
N GLU A 413 -1.63 17.80 17.56
CA GLU A 413 -2.56 16.71 17.25
C GLU A 413 -2.59 16.44 15.73
N THR A 414 -2.63 17.50 14.92
CA THR A 414 -2.63 17.39 13.46
C THR A 414 -1.37 16.68 12.96
N ILE A 415 -0.18 17.14 13.36
CA ILE A 415 1.07 16.55 12.83
C ILE A 415 1.32 15.14 13.37
N LEU A 416 1.02 14.88 14.64
CA LEU A 416 1.22 13.55 15.24
C LEU A 416 0.28 12.51 14.62
N LEU A 417 -0.96 12.90 14.30
CA LEU A 417 -1.86 12.02 13.56
C LEU A 417 -1.30 11.69 12.17
N LEU A 418 -0.84 12.68 11.42
CA LEU A 418 -0.31 12.47 10.07
C LEU A 418 0.97 11.64 10.09
N PHE A 419 1.87 11.85 11.06
CA PHE A 419 3.04 11.00 11.27
C PHE A 419 2.67 9.56 11.63
N ALA A 420 1.66 9.34 12.47
CA ALA A 420 1.18 8.00 12.78
C ALA A 420 0.58 7.29 11.56
N LEU A 421 -0.20 8.02 10.74
CA LEU A 421 -0.73 7.52 9.48
C LEU A 421 0.38 7.23 8.46
N LYS A 422 1.39 8.09 8.37
CA LYS A 422 2.58 7.88 7.53
C LYS A 422 3.36 6.64 7.96
N LEU A 423 3.53 6.42 9.27
CA LEU A 423 4.22 5.24 9.78
C LEU A 423 3.43 3.95 9.48
N LYS A 424 2.10 3.97 9.63
CA LYS A 424 1.24 2.81 9.38
C LYS A 424 1.11 2.47 7.89
N TYR A 425 0.93 3.48 7.05
CA TYR A 425 0.63 3.34 5.62
C TYR A 425 1.64 4.11 4.78
N PHE A 426 2.93 3.81 4.99
CA PHE A 426 4.04 4.56 4.39
C PHE A 426 4.02 4.59 2.86
N ASP A 427 3.39 3.60 2.22
CA ASP A 427 3.21 3.43 0.78
C ASP A 427 1.89 3.99 0.23
N GLN A 428 1.04 4.59 1.07
CA GLN A 428 -0.28 5.11 0.69
C GLN A 428 -0.57 6.53 1.22
N ILE A 429 0.12 6.94 2.29
CA ILE A 429 0.06 8.29 2.85
C ILE A 429 1.34 9.03 2.47
N PHE A 430 1.20 10.08 1.69
CA PHE A 430 2.29 10.89 1.15
C PHE A 430 2.18 12.32 1.67
N MET A 431 3.32 12.89 2.05
CA MET A 431 3.40 14.17 2.74
C MET A 431 4.49 15.02 2.09
N LEU A 432 4.11 16.18 1.56
CA LEU A 432 5.05 17.18 1.05
C LEU A 432 5.32 18.25 2.10
N ARG A 433 6.53 18.82 2.08
CA ARG A 433 6.90 19.92 2.96
C ARG A 433 6.21 21.20 2.53
N GLY A 434 5.63 21.94 3.48
CA GLY A 434 5.19 23.31 3.28
C GLY A 434 6.14 24.33 3.91
N ASN A 435 5.82 25.61 3.76
CA ASN A 435 6.62 26.70 4.33
C ASN A 435 6.45 26.84 5.86
N MET A 436 5.33 26.37 6.42
CA MET A 436 5.12 26.33 7.87
C MET A 436 5.92 25.21 8.55
N GLU A 437 6.48 24.26 7.79
CA GLU A 437 7.39 23.22 8.29
C GLU A 437 8.87 23.69 8.31
N ASP A 438 9.09 25.01 8.33
CA ASP A 438 10.38 25.63 8.64
C ASP A 438 10.49 26.00 10.12
N LYS A 439 11.61 25.66 10.76
CA LYS A 439 11.82 25.86 12.20
C LYS A 439 11.71 27.32 12.63
N LYS A 440 12.23 28.25 11.83
CA LYS A 440 12.13 29.68 12.15
C LYS A 440 10.68 30.16 12.06
N ILE A 441 9.98 29.74 11.01
CA ILE A 441 8.58 30.12 10.80
C ILE A 441 7.68 29.51 11.88
N ASN A 442 7.72 28.20 12.13
CA ASN A 442 6.81 27.59 13.09
C ASN A 442 7.08 28.00 14.54
N LYS A 443 8.33 28.31 14.89
CA LYS A 443 8.65 28.93 16.18
C LYS A 443 7.92 30.27 16.32
N ALA A 444 8.03 31.11 15.31
CA ALA A 444 7.41 32.43 15.30
C ALA A 444 5.88 32.40 15.23
N THR A 445 5.28 31.35 14.64
CA THR A 445 3.82 31.24 14.51
C THR A 445 3.16 30.44 15.65
N GLY A 446 3.88 30.12 16.72
CA GLY A 446 3.31 29.59 17.96
C GLY A 446 3.37 28.07 18.12
N PHE A 447 3.97 27.32 17.18
CA PHE A 447 4.12 25.87 17.35
C PHE A 447 5.06 25.52 18.51
N ALA A 448 6.16 26.25 18.65
CA ALA A 448 7.08 26.08 19.77
C ALA A 448 6.41 26.39 21.12
N ASP A 449 5.59 27.44 21.15
CA ASP A 449 4.81 27.83 22.32
C ASP A 449 3.77 26.74 22.67
N GLU A 450 3.12 26.13 21.68
CA GLU A 450 2.21 24.98 21.87
C GLU A 450 2.94 23.79 22.51
N CYS A 451 4.12 23.44 22.00
CA CYS A 451 4.92 22.34 22.53
C CYS A 451 5.36 22.61 23.97
N ALA A 452 5.85 23.82 24.25
CA ALA A 452 6.27 24.22 25.59
C ALA A 452 5.11 24.17 26.59
N LEU A 453 3.91 24.63 26.19
CA LEU A 453 2.72 24.60 27.05
C LEU A 453 2.21 23.17 27.30
N LYS A 454 2.07 22.34 26.25
CA LYS A 454 1.48 21.00 26.37
C LYS A 454 2.44 19.98 27.00
N PHE A 455 3.75 20.10 26.76
CA PHE A 455 4.75 19.14 27.26
C PHE A 455 5.62 19.66 28.41
N GLN A 456 5.44 20.92 28.82
CA GLN A 456 6.24 21.57 29.87
C GLN A 456 7.75 21.44 29.61
N GLU A 457 8.15 21.60 28.34
CA GLU A 457 9.52 21.42 27.89
C GLU A 457 10.21 22.74 27.52
N ASP A 458 11.55 22.75 27.58
CA ASP A 458 12.34 23.83 27.00
C ASP A 458 12.46 23.63 25.49
N GLN A 459 11.97 24.58 24.70
CA GLN A 459 12.07 24.58 23.24
C GLN A 459 13.52 24.55 22.71
N ASN A 460 14.50 24.92 23.53
CA ASN A 460 15.92 24.87 23.14
C ASN A 460 16.59 23.54 23.46
N ASP A 461 15.95 22.67 24.24
CA ASP A 461 16.46 21.31 24.50
C ASP A 461 16.51 20.54 23.17
N PRO A 462 17.69 20.04 22.73
CA PRO A 462 17.82 19.23 21.52
C PRO A 462 16.93 17.98 21.48
N TYR A 463 16.48 17.50 22.65
CA TYR A 463 15.60 16.34 22.81
C TYR A 463 14.14 16.72 23.08
N SER A 464 13.78 18.00 22.95
CA SER A 464 12.39 18.46 22.99
C SER A 464 11.57 17.93 21.83
N VAL A 465 10.26 17.81 22.03
CA VAL A 465 9.30 17.44 20.97
C VAL A 465 9.37 18.46 19.83
N PHE A 466 9.47 19.75 20.16
CA PHE A 466 9.62 20.82 19.18
C PHE A 466 10.84 20.61 18.26
N GLN A 467 12.03 20.42 18.84
CA GLN A 467 13.26 20.21 18.04
C GLN A 467 13.18 18.92 17.23
N ARG A 468 12.62 17.86 17.84
CA ARG A 468 12.54 16.56 17.19
C ARG A 468 11.62 16.57 15.97
N ILE A 469 10.44 17.20 16.06
CA ILE A 469 9.51 17.31 14.93
C ILE A 469 10.14 18.13 13.80
N ASN A 470 10.79 19.26 14.12
CA ASN A 470 11.49 20.07 13.12
C ASN A 470 12.56 19.29 12.36
N LYS A 471 13.31 18.44 13.07
CA LYS A 471 14.30 17.57 12.43
C LYS A 471 13.67 16.55 11.47
N VAL A 472 12.42 16.13 11.68
CA VAL A 472 11.70 15.28 10.70
C VAL A 472 11.39 16.07 9.43
N PHE A 473 10.96 17.33 9.56
CA PHE A 473 10.59 18.18 8.42
C PHE A 473 11.74 18.39 7.44
N GLU A 474 12.98 18.43 7.92
CA GLU A 474 14.19 18.59 7.10
C GLU A 474 14.42 17.46 6.08
N TYR A 475 13.75 16.31 6.23
CA TYR A 475 13.88 15.16 5.32
C TYR A 475 12.70 15.01 4.34
N MET A 476 11.65 15.82 4.50
CA MET A 476 10.40 15.66 3.75
C MET A 476 10.58 15.95 2.25
N PRO A 477 9.92 15.15 1.37
CA PRO A 477 9.80 15.48 -0.05
C PRO A 477 9.13 16.85 -0.27
N ILE A 478 9.40 17.51 -1.39
CA ILE A 478 8.87 18.87 -1.65
C ILE A 478 7.95 18.94 -2.88
N ALA A 479 7.94 17.89 -3.70
CA ALA A 479 7.11 17.82 -4.89
C ALA A 479 6.62 16.39 -5.15
N CYS A 480 5.60 16.29 -6.00
CA CYS A 480 5.06 15.04 -6.48
C CYS A 480 4.66 15.17 -7.96
N VAL A 481 4.84 14.12 -8.76
CA VAL A 481 4.22 14.00 -10.07
C VAL A 481 3.20 12.86 -10.02
N LEU A 482 1.94 13.22 -10.26
CA LEU A 482 0.81 12.30 -10.28
C LEU A 482 0.48 11.93 -11.73
N GLU A 483 0.37 10.63 -12.01
CA GLU A 483 0.02 10.07 -13.33
C GLU A 483 0.94 10.52 -14.48
N ASP A 484 2.18 10.89 -14.16
CA ASP A 484 3.18 11.48 -15.08
C ASP A 484 2.73 12.78 -15.77
N SER A 485 1.58 13.34 -15.39
CA SER A 485 0.96 14.48 -16.09
C SER A 485 0.57 15.63 -15.18
N ILE A 486 0.51 15.44 -13.86
CA ILE A 486 0.09 16.47 -12.90
C ILE A 486 1.25 16.73 -11.94
N PHE A 487 1.73 17.97 -11.88
CA PHE A 487 2.74 18.40 -10.91
C PHE A 487 2.06 18.90 -9.64
N CYS A 488 2.37 18.28 -8.51
CA CYS A 488 1.87 18.65 -7.19
C CYS A 488 3.00 19.26 -6.36
N VAL A 489 2.76 20.42 -5.76
CA VAL A 489 3.75 21.17 -4.96
C VAL A 489 3.02 21.93 -3.85
N HIS A 490 3.70 22.30 -2.77
CA HIS A 490 3.09 23.15 -1.75
C HIS A 490 2.70 24.52 -2.29
N SER A 491 3.67 25.29 -2.82
CA SER A 491 3.42 26.64 -3.31
C SER A 491 3.49 26.72 -4.84
N GLY A 492 4.66 26.68 -5.47
CA GLY A 492 4.69 26.85 -6.92
C GLY A 492 6.06 26.84 -7.57
N ILE A 493 6.12 26.97 -8.89
CA ILE A 493 7.30 26.59 -9.69
C ILE A 493 8.45 27.62 -9.70
N GLY A 494 8.25 28.82 -9.14
CA GLY A 494 9.27 29.86 -9.11
C GLY A 494 9.78 30.30 -10.48
N SER A 495 10.89 31.04 -10.49
CA SER A 495 11.59 31.49 -11.70
C SER A 495 12.72 30.53 -12.12
N THR A 496 13.23 29.75 -11.18
CA THR A 496 14.52 29.06 -11.32
C THR A 496 14.36 27.65 -11.90
N LEU A 497 13.42 26.87 -11.37
CA LEU A 497 13.25 25.46 -11.69
C LEU A 497 12.90 25.23 -13.17
N ARG A 498 13.75 24.57 -13.97
CA ARG A 498 13.45 24.31 -15.38
C ARG A 498 12.80 22.95 -15.54
N ILE A 499 13.47 21.92 -15.02
CA ILE A 499 13.01 20.53 -15.13
C ILE A 499 12.78 19.96 -13.74
N ILE A 500 11.74 19.14 -13.58
CA ILE A 500 11.33 18.57 -12.29
C ILE A 500 12.47 17.76 -11.65
N ASP A 501 13.29 17.10 -12.45
CA ASP A 501 14.40 16.27 -11.97
C ASP A 501 15.51 17.07 -11.26
N GLU A 502 15.60 18.40 -11.44
CA GLU A 502 16.53 19.27 -10.70
C GLU A 502 16.23 19.28 -9.19
N ILE A 503 14.98 19.00 -8.79
CA ILE A 503 14.55 18.94 -7.39
C ILE A 503 15.26 17.82 -6.63
N GLU A 504 15.60 16.71 -7.30
CA GLU A 504 16.31 15.59 -6.69
C GLU A 504 17.74 15.96 -6.25
N GLY A 505 18.28 17.07 -6.75
CA GLY A 505 19.59 17.58 -6.37
C GLY A 505 19.64 18.30 -5.02
N ILE A 506 18.49 18.54 -4.37
CA ILE A 506 18.43 19.20 -3.06
C ILE A 506 18.91 18.21 -1.98
N PRO A 507 19.98 18.53 -1.23
CA PRO A 507 20.51 17.63 -0.21
C PRO A 507 19.52 17.46 0.95
N ARG A 508 19.60 16.35 1.68
CA ARG A 508 18.87 16.15 2.94
C ARG A 508 19.83 15.77 4.07
N PRO A 509 19.60 16.25 5.31
CA PRO A 509 18.56 17.21 5.71
C PRO A 509 18.78 18.59 5.07
N PHE A 510 17.70 19.33 4.81
CA PHE A 510 17.81 20.73 4.36
C PHE A 510 16.99 21.68 5.23
N GLU A 511 17.58 22.85 5.47
CA GLU A 511 16.90 24.01 6.02
C GLU A 511 16.51 24.96 4.89
N ILE A 512 15.46 25.76 5.11
CA ILE A 512 15.00 26.73 4.12
C ILE A 512 15.77 28.03 4.34
N ILE A 513 16.70 28.32 3.43
CA ILE A 513 17.52 29.53 3.49
C ILE A 513 16.83 30.63 2.69
N GLN A 514 16.37 31.66 3.40
CA GLN A 514 15.64 32.81 2.85
C GLN A 514 16.50 33.66 1.89
N ASP A 515 17.81 33.71 2.14
CA ASP A 515 18.80 34.26 1.23
C ASP A 515 19.63 33.11 0.58
N PRO A 516 19.19 32.58 -0.57
CA PRO A 516 19.67 31.33 -1.10
C PRO A 516 21.11 31.44 -1.61
N LYS A 517 22.01 30.67 -0.98
CA LYS A 517 23.44 30.64 -1.32
C LYS A 517 23.80 29.76 -2.52
N THR A 518 22.90 28.84 -2.90
CA THR A 518 23.11 27.87 -3.98
C THR A 518 21.88 27.80 -4.87
N TYR A 519 22.04 27.23 -6.06
CA TYR A 519 20.95 27.00 -6.99
C TYR A 519 19.83 26.13 -6.35
N GLN A 520 20.22 25.09 -5.61
CA GLN A 520 19.31 24.20 -4.90
C GLN A 520 18.56 24.93 -3.77
N HIS A 521 19.23 25.80 -3.00
CA HIS A 521 18.55 26.62 -1.99
C HIS A 521 17.48 27.50 -2.63
N LYS A 522 17.76 28.10 -3.79
CA LYS A 522 16.81 28.94 -4.50
C LYS A 522 15.60 28.15 -5.00
N ILE A 523 15.81 26.96 -5.57
CA ILE A 523 14.72 26.07 -5.98
C ILE A 523 13.84 25.69 -4.78
N ALA A 524 14.44 25.27 -3.66
CA ALA A 524 13.70 24.89 -2.46
C ALA A 524 12.87 26.06 -1.91
N LEU A 525 13.46 27.25 -1.81
CA LEU A 525 12.78 28.47 -1.37
C LEU A 525 11.60 28.80 -2.29
N GLU A 526 11.82 28.82 -3.61
CA GLU A 526 10.77 29.17 -4.55
C GLU A 526 9.62 28.14 -4.56
N LEU A 527 9.90 26.85 -4.42
CA LEU A 527 8.88 25.78 -4.37
C LEU A 527 7.92 25.91 -3.18
N LEU A 528 8.42 26.43 -2.06
CA LEU A 528 7.67 26.57 -0.82
C LEU A 528 7.01 27.95 -0.67
N TRP A 529 7.45 28.97 -1.41
CA TRP A 529 6.99 30.35 -1.20
C TRP A 529 6.41 31.07 -2.43
N SER A 530 6.69 30.61 -3.66
CA SER A 530 6.25 31.31 -4.89
C SER A 530 4.81 30.99 -5.27
N ASP A 531 4.06 32.01 -5.67
CA ASP A 531 2.64 31.87 -6.00
C ASP A 531 2.35 32.08 -7.50
N PRO A 532 1.27 31.54 -8.06
CA PRO A 532 0.86 31.92 -9.41
C PRO A 532 0.38 33.37 -9.43
N ASN A 533 0.59 34.05 -10.54
CA ASN A 533 -0.16 35.27 -10.83
C ASN A 533 -1.58 34.88 -11.29
N LEU A 534 -2.59 35.49 -10.66
CA LEU A 534 -4.00 35.24 -10.98
C LEU A 534 -4.45 35.94 -12.25
N ASP A 535 -3.82 37.06 -12.61
CA ASP A 535 -4.15 37.77 -13.85
C ASP A 535 -3.62 36.98 -15.05
N GLU A 536 -4.57 36.43 -15.83
CA GLU A 536 -4.30 35.60 -17.00
C GLU A 536 -3.56 36.39 -18.10
N ASN A 537 -3.65 37.72 -18.08
CA ASN A 537 -2.97 38.59 -19.06
C ASN A 537 -1.50 38.82 -18.70
N VAL A 538 -1.10 38.56 -17.46
CA VAL A 538 0.29 38.78 -17.02
C VAL A 538 1.14 37.58 -17.42
N VAL A 539 1.94 37.79 -18.46
CA VAL A 539 2.87 36.79 -18.99
C VAL A 539 4.14 36.70 -18.15
N GLU A 540 4.58 37.84 -17.60
CA GLU A 540 5.85 38.01 -16.90
C GLU A 540 5.78 37.61 -15.42
N ASN A 541 6.94 37.32 -14.83
CA ASN A 541 7.06 37.10 -13.39
C ASN A 541 7.14 38.44 -12.67
N ILE A 542 6.43 38.59 -11.56
CA ILE A 542 6.49 39.79 -10.71
C ILE A 542 6.98 39.43 -9.30
N PRO A 543 7.60 40.35 -8.55
CA PRO A 543 7.98 40.10 -7.16
C PRO A 543 6.77 39.74 -6.28
N ASN A 544 6.93 38.78 -5.36
CA ASN A 544 5.89 38.43 -4.40
C ASN A 544 6.10 39.17 -3.06
N ASN A 545 5.74 40.44 -3.03
CA ASN A 545 5.90 41.28 -1.84
C ASN A 545 5.11 40.76 -0.62
N GLU A 546 4.03 40.01 -0.85
CA GLU A 546 3.19 39.47 0.23
C GLU A 546 3.87 38.31 0.95
N HIS A 547 4.63 37.46 0.26
CA HIS A 547 5.29 36.28 0.84
C HIS A 547 6.82 36.42 0.99
N ASP A 548 7.41 37.50 0.47
CA ASP A 548 8.80 37.88 0.74
C ASP A 548 8.95 38.59 2.10
N ILE A 549 8.86 37.80 3.18
CA ILE A 549 8.86 38.31 4.58
C ILE A 549 10.11 39.15 4.88
N PHE A 550 11.25 38.76 4.33
CA PHE A 550 12.56 39.34 4.63
C PHE A 550 13.01 40.36 3.59
N ASN A 551 12.14 40.72 2.63
CA ASN A 551 12.43 41.68 1.55
C ASN A 551 13.71 41.32 0.76
N THR A 552 13.92 40.03 0.56
CA THR A 552 15.09 39.46 -0.13
C THR A 552 14.93 39.47 -1.66
N LYS A 553 13.70 39.70 -2.14
CA LYS A 553 13.26 39.69 -3.54
C LYS A 553 13.49 38.36 -4.27
N ASN A 554 13.61 37.28 -3.50
CA ASN A 554 13.84 35.93 -4.02
C ASN A 554 12.56 35.16 -4.34
N VAL A 555 11.41 35.60 -3.81
CA VAL A 555 10.10 34.95 -4.01
C VAL A 555 9.30 35.72 -5.05
N ILE A 556 8.67 35.01 -5.98
CA ILE A 556 7.96 35.61 -7.11
C ILE A 556 6.51 35.14 -7.22
N ARG A 557 5.71 35.95 -7.91
CA ARG A 557 4.46 35.52 -8.53
C ARG A 557 4.73 35.18 -10.00
N PHE A 558 4.61 33.90 -10.37
CA PHE A 558 4.95 33.43 -11.71
C PHE A 558 3.79 33.63 -12.70
N GLY A 559 4.10 34.23 -13.86
CA GLY A 559 3.12 34.55 -14.89
C GLY A 559 2.81 33.41 -15.86
N GLN A 560 1.87 33.63 -16.77
CA GLN A 560 1.41 32.60 -17.71
C GLN A 560 2.49 32.11 -18.68
N GLY A 561 3.48 32.95 -19.02
CA GLY A 561 4.60 32.53 -19.86
C GLY A 561 5.45 31.45 -19.17
N ARG A 562 5.67 31.62 -17.87
CA ARG A 562 6.44 30.70 -17.04
C ARG A 562 5.72 29.36 -16.83
N ILE A 563 4.40 29.39 -16.61
CA ILE A 563 3.55 28.18 -16.47
C ILE A 563 3.59 27.36 -17.75
N ARG A 564 3.31 27.98 -18.90
CA ARG A 564 3.29 27.29 -20.20
C ARG A 564 4.64 26.66 -20.53
N LYS A 565 5.73 27.40 -20.32
CA LYS A 565 7.09 26.88 -20.55
C LYS A 565 7.40 25.69 -19.65
N PHE A 566 7.11 25.79 -18.35
CA PHE A 566 7.33 24.67 -17.42
C PHE A 566 6.55 23.42 -17.80
N MET A 567 5.27 23.58 -18.16
CA MET A 567 4.40 22.49 -18.60
C MET A 567 4.93 21.82 -19.87
N GLN A 568 5.36 22.62 -20.85
CA GLN A 568 5.94 22.12 -22.10
C GLN A 568 7.25 21.37 -21.85
N ASP A 569 8.17 21.95 -21.09
CA ASP A 569 9.50 21.38 -20.84
C ASP A 569 9.43 20.06 -20.03
N ASN A 570 8.38 19.87 -19.22
CA ASN A 570 8.23 18.72 -18.33
C ASN A 570 7.13 17.73 -18.72
N GLY A 571 6.38 18.00 -19.80
CA GLY A 571 5.27 17.15 -20.24
C GLY A 571 4.10 17.05 -19.26
N VAL A 572 3.94 18.03 -18.36
CA VAL A 572 2.82 18.09 -17.39
C VAL A 572 1.72 19.01 -17.90
N CYS A 573 0.46 18.65 -17.68
CA CYS A 573 -0.71 19.41 -18.14
C CYS A 573 -1.37 20.22 -17.03
N MET A 574 -1.01 19.98 -15.77
CA MET A 574 -1.64 20.64 -14.62
C MET A 574 -0.67 20.78 -13.45
N ILE A 575 -0.81 21.88 -12.70
CA ILE A 575 -0.17 22.12 -11.41
C ILE A 575 -1.26 22.11 -10.33
N ILE A 576 -1.13 21.24 -9.34
CA ILE A 576 -1.96 21.27 -8.12
C ILE A 576 -1.09 21.79 -6.98
N ARG A 577 -1.53 22.86 -6.35
CA ARG A 577 -0.80 23.52 -5.27
C ARG A 577 -1.69 23.88 -4.09
N SER A 578 -1.07 24.31 -3.00
CA SER A 578 -1.75 24.80 -1.80
C SER A 578 -1.34 26.22 -1.43
N ASN A 579 -0.84 26.51 -0.22
CA ASN A 579 -0.29 27.78 0.26
C ASN A 579 -1.21 29.03 0.34
N GLU A 580 -2.00 29.37 -0.69
CA GLU A 580 -2.81 30.60 -0.71
C GLU A 580 -4.25 30.30 -0.27
N PRO A 581 -4.80 31.02 0.72
CA PRO A 581 -6.17 30.82 1.16
C PRO A 581 -7.17 31.24 0.07
N VAL A 582 -8.23 30.45 -0.08
CA VAL A 582 -9.27 30.64 -1.10
C VAL A 582 -10.65 30.48 -0.48
N MET A 583 -11.59 31.39 -0.79
CA MET A 583 -12.90 31.46 -0.11
C MET A 583 -13.71 30.18 -0.22
N LYS A 584 -13.64 29.49 -1.37
CA LYS A 584 -14.38 28.24 -1.61
C LYS A 584 -13.59 26.97 -1.23
N GLY A 585 -12.40 27.10 -0.65
CA GLY A 585 -11.48 25.97 -0.40
C GLY A 585 -10.78 25.43 -1.66
N ILE A 586 -11.24 25.80 -2.86
CA ILE A 586 -10.60 25.47 -4.13
C ILE A 586 -10.76 26.62 -5.12
N GLN A 587 -9.70 26.90 -5.87
CA GLN A 587 -9.70 27.85 -6.98
C GLN A 587 -8.95 27.26 -8.17
N LYS A 588 -9.53 27.40 -9.37
CA LYS A 588 -8.89 27.02 -10.63
C LYS A 588 -8.49 28.28 -11.39
N SER A 589 -7.23 28.39 -11.80
CA SER A 589 -6.71 29.48 -12.64
C SER A 589 -6.24 28.92 -13.98
N ASN A 590 -6.63 29.57 -15.09
CA ASN A 590 -6.19 29.24 -16.46
C ASN A 590 -6.37 27.77 -16.88
N ASN A 591 -7.35 27.06 -16.30
CA ASN A 591 -7.59 25.63 -16.44
C ASN A 591 -6.44 24.67 -16.06
N ASN A 592 -5.23 25.16 -15.82
CA ASN A 592 -4.03 24.35 -15.63
C ASN A 592 -3.43 24.48 -14.22
N VAL A 593 -3.86 25.44 -13.40
CA VAL A 593 -3.41 25.55 -11.99
C VAL A 593 -4.62 25.41 -11.06
N ILE A 594 -4.53 24.52 -10.09
CA ILE A 594 -5.51 24.36 -9.02
C ILE A 594 -4.86 24.72 -7.70
N THR A 595 -5.44 25.70 -6.99
CA THR A 595 -5.08 26.05 -5.62
C THR A 595 -6.10 25.42 -4.68
N LEU A 596 -5.63 24.61 -3.74
CA LEU A 596 -6.43 23.86 -2.78
C LEU A 596 -6.16 24.33 -1.35
N PHE A 597 -7.20 24.45 -0.54
CA PHE A 597 -7.11 24.85 0.87
C PHE A 597 -8.08 24.00 1.70
N SER A 598 -7.56 23.27 2.68
CA SER A 598 -8.28 22.21 3.41
C SER A 598 -8.57 22.58 4.86
N ASN A 599 -8.83 23.87 5.10
CA ASN A 599 -9.05 24.45 6.42
C ASN A 599 -10.19 25.50 6.31
N THR A 600 -11.21 25.40 7.17
CA THR A 600 -12.35 26.33 7.21
C THR A 600 -12.11 27.47 8.20
N ASN A 601 -12.76 28.62 8.00
CA ASN A 601 -12.62 29.76 8.91
C ASN A 601 -11.17 30.08 9.28
N TYR A 602 -10.31 30.19 8.26
CA TYR A 602 -8.88 30.38 8.41
C TYR A 602 -8.55 31.48 9.45
N ALA A 603 -7.62 31.18 10.35
CA ALA A 603 -7.20 32.05 11.45
C ALA A 603 -8.36 32.52 12.37
N GLY A 604 -9.51 31.85 12.35
CA GLY A 604 -10.71 32.19 13.12
C GLY A 604 -11.47 33.42 12.63
N LYS A 605 -11.14 33.97 11.44
CA LYS A 605 -11.62 35.31 11.03
C LYS A 605 -12.28 35.35 9.65
N PHE A 606 -11.93 34.45 8.75
CA PHE A 606 -12.25 34.65 7.33
C PHE A 606 -13.43 33.84 6.80
N GLN A 607 -14.01 32.93 7.60
CA GLN A 607 -15.21 32.16 7.25
C GLN A 607 -15.16 31.43 5.89
N ASN A 608 -13.96 31.15 5.37
CA ASN A 608 -13.81 30.42 4.12
C ASN A 608 -14.24 28.95 4.30
N ASN A 609 -14.70 28.36 3.20
CA ASN A 609 -14.90 26.92 3.10
C ASN A 609 -13.56 26.21 2.87
N ALA A 610 -13.58 24.88 3.01
CA ALA A 610 -12.43 24.03 2.77
C ALA A 610 -12.75 22.98 1.72
N ALA A 611 -11.74 22.54 0.97
CA ALA A 611 -11.89 21.48 0.00
C ALA A 611 -10.71 20.50 0.03
N ILE A 612 -10.98 19.28 -0.43
CA ILE A 612 -9.99 18.30 -0.86
C ILE A 612 -10.30 17.88 -2.31
N LEU A 613 -9.32 17.33 -3.00
CA LEU A 613 -9.53 16.74 -4.33
C LEU A 613 -9.53 15.23 -4.24
N GLN A 614 -10.55 14.59 -4.80
CA GLN A 614 -10.54 13.16 -5.05
C GLN A 614 -10.36 12.90 -6.54
N ILE A 615 -9.29 12.20 -6.90
CA ILE A 615 -8.97 11.85 -8.29
C ILE A 615 -9.10 10.34 -8.44
N GLY A 616 -10.13 9.90 -9.17
CA GLY A 616 -10.41 8.47 -9.40
C GLY A 616 -9.56 7.84 -10.50
N LYS A 617 -9.74 6.53 -10.74
CA LYS A 617 -8.99 5.76 -11.77
C LYS A 617 -9.11 6.31 -13.21
N GLN A 618 -10.23 6.97 -13.53
CA GLN A 618 -10.44 7.62 -14.83
C GLN A 618 -9.83 9.05 -14.89
N ARG A 619 -8.98 9.42 -13.92
CA ARG A 619 -8.37 10.76 -13.78
C ARG A 619 -9.39 11.91 -13.65
N LYS A 620 -10.64 11.59 -13.31
CA LYS A 620 -11.68 12.60 -13.04
C LYS A 620 -11.40 13.27 -11.71
N ILE A 621 -11.13 14.57 -11.74
CA ILE A 621 -10.91 15.41 -10.56
C ILE A 621 -12.27 15.79 -9.98
N GLN A 622 -12.53 15.42 -8.73
CA GLN A 622 -13.75 15.76 -8.01
C GLN A 622 -13.42 16.53 -6.74
N PRO A 623 -13.82 17.81 -6.62
CA PRO A 623 -13.68 18.53 -5.35
C PRO A 623 -14.69 18.01 -4.33
N LYS A 624 -14.25 17.83 -3.09
CA LYS A 624 -15.09 17.52 -1.93
C LYS A 624 -14.96 18.66 -0.94
N LEU A 625 -16.08 19.28 -0.59
CA LEU A 625 -16.12 20.54 0.15
C LEU A 625 -16.74 20.33 1.53
N ILE A 626 -16.19 21.00 2.53
CA ILE A 626 -16.86 21.22 3.82
C ILE A 626 -17.10 22.72 3.99
N GLN A 627 -18.28 23.07 4.48
CA GLN A 627 -18.67 24.46 4.70
C GLN A 627 -18.15 24.96 6.05
N CYS A 628 -17.85 26.25 6.14
CA CYS A 628 -17.62 26.89 7.43
C CYS A 628 -18.88 26.75 8.31
N ASN A 629 -18.74 26.23 9.53
CA ASN A 629 -19.83 26.17 10.50
C ASN A 629 -19.55 27.14 11.66
N ILE A 630 -20.25 28.27 11.67
CA ILE A 630 -20.04 29.38 12.62
C ILE A 630 -20.45 28.96 14.05
N ASN A 631 -21.25 27.90 14.22
CA ASN A 631 -21.70 27.41 15.52
C ASN A 631 -20.64 26.60 16.29
N PHE A 632 -19.53 26.23 15.66
CA PHE A 632 -18.36 25.76 16.37
C PHE A 632 -17.65 26.99 16.94
N ASN A 633 -17.82 27.22 18.24
CA ASN A 633 -17.23 28.33 18.99
C ASN A 633 -15.71 28.43 18.74
N SER A 634 -15.29 29.18 17.72
CA SER A 634 -13.92 29.64 17.56
C SER A 634 -13.67 30.88 18.44
N SER A 635 -14.12 30.83 19.69
CA SER A 635 -13.82 31.86 20.70
C SER A 635 -12.35 31.86 21.13
N GLN A 636 -11.54 30.97 20.56
CA GLN A 636 -10.12 30.79 20.84
C GLN A 636 -9.37 30.66 19.52
N ALA A 637 -9.11 31.78 18.85
CA ALA A 637 -8.03 31.83 17.87
C ALA A 637 -6.70 31.83 18.62
N TRP A 638 -5.60 31.37 18.01
CA TRP A 638 -4.26 31.49 18.62
C TRP A 638 -3.91 32.91 19.10
N PHE A 639 -4.49 33.92 18.44
CA PHE A 639 -4.38 35.33 18.82
C PHE A 639 -4.90 35.60 20.25
N ASP A 640 -5.89 34.83 20.71
CA ASP A 640 -6.43 34.93 22.07
C ASP A 640 -5.49 34.27 23.10
N LEU A 641 -4.71 33.26 22.70
CA LEU A 641 -3.67 32.66 23.55
C LEU A 641 -2.49 33.62 23.75
N GLU A 642 -2.13 34.39 22.71
CA GLU A 642 -1.10 35.45 22.79
C GLU A 642 -1.54 36.57 23.73
N LEU A 643 -2.80 37.04 23.64
CA LEU A 643 -3.41 37.96 24.60
C LEU A 643 -3.43 37.40 26.03
N MET A 644 -3.72 36.10 26.20
CA MET A 644 -3.67 35.44 27.51
C MET A 644 -2.24 35.28 28.05
N LEU A 645 -1.24 35.08 27.19
CA LEU A 645 0.18 34.97 27.56
C LEU A 645 0.81 36.35 27.83
N GLU A 646 0.42 37.38 27.08
CA GLU A 646 0.75 38.79 27.38
C GLU A 646 0.16 39.23 28.73
N GLN A 647 -1.04 38.75 29.07
CA GLN A 647 -1.66 39.00 30.38
C GLN A 647 -1.02 38.18 31.53
N LYS A 648 -0.44 37.00 31.24
CA LYS A 648 0.21 36.14 32.27
C LYS A 648 1.70 36.41 32.48
N ASN A 649 2.44 36.88 31.47
CA ASN A 649 3.90 37.03 31.54
C ASN A 649 4.34 38.49 31.35
N GLN A 650 4.30 39.26 32.43
CA GLN A 650 5.12 40.48 32.58
C GLN A 650 6.59 40.18 32.96
N MET A 651 7.06 38.92 32.92
CA MET A 651 8.44 38.60 33.27
C MET A 651 9.09 37.58 32.34
N LYS A 652 10.24 38.00 31.78
CA LYS A 652 11.28 37.25 31.06
C LYS A 652 11.04 36.94 29.57
N TYR A 653 11.17 37.96 28.71
CA TYR A 653 11.65 37.75 27.34
C TYR A 653 13.15 38.02 27.29
N ASN A 654 13.95 36.95 27.24
CA ASN A 654 15.36 37.04 26.87
C ASN A 654 15.44 37.05 25.32
N LEU A 655 16.03 38.10 24.75
CA LEU A 655 16.49 38.26 23.36
C LEU A 655 15.60 37.60 22.29
N VAL A 656 14.51 38.28 21.91
CA VAL A 656 13.73 37.91 20.72
C VAL A 656 14.51 38.32 19.47
N ASP A 657 14.77 37.36 18.58
CA ASP A 657 15.37 37.61 17.26
C ASP A 657 14.50 38.61 16.47
N GLN A 658 15.11 39.62 15.84
CA GLN A 658 14.38 40.63 15.07
C GLN A 658 13.55 40.00 13.93
N GLU A 659 14.04 38.91 13.35
CA GLU A 659 13.31 38.12 12.33
C GLU A 659 12.02 37.52 12.90
N GLU A 660 12.04 37.00 14.13
CA GLU A 660 10.88 36.40 14.80
C GLU A 660 9.78 37.44 15.08
N VAL A 661 10.18 38.66 15.48
CA VAL A 661 9.24 39.78 15.70
C VAL A 661 8.53 40.18 14.40
N ILE A 662 9.25 40.20 13.28
CA ILE A 662 8.67 40.54 11.97
C ILE A 662 7.60 39.52 11.57
N ILE A 663 7.88 38.22 11.75
CA ILE A 663 6.93 37.15 11.43
C ILE A 663 5.69 37.22 12.33
N ARG A 664 5.87 37.39 13.65
CA ARG A 664 4.77 37.47 14.63
C ARG A 664 3.80 38.61 14.33
N LYS A 665 4.32 39.78 13.96
CA LYS A 665 3.51 40.97 13.62
C LYS A 665 2.73 40.85 12.31
N LYS A 666 3.05 39.87 11.46
CA LYS A 666 2.41 39.72 10.16
C LYS A 666 0.99 39.16 10.31
N GLN A 667 0.01 39.88 9.77
CA GLN A 667 -1.39 39.44 9.72
C GLN A 667 -1.55 38.25 8.78
N ALA A 668 -2.57 37.43 9.03
CA ALA A 668 -2.93 36.32 8.15
C ALA A 668 -3.43 36.85 6.79
N THR A 669 -2.94 36.27 5.70
CA THR A 669 -3.38 36.62 4.34
C THR A 669 -4.87 36.31 4.19
N PRO A 670 -5.71 37.26 3.75
CA PRO A 670 -7.13 37.00 3.57
C PRO A 670 -7.38 36.00 2.42
N PRO A 671 -8.39 35.12 2.53
CA PRO A 671 -8.75 34.24 1.43
C PRO A 671 -9.27 35.03 0.23
N ARG A 672 -8.87 34.59 -0.97
CA ARG A 672 -9.27 35.23 -2.23
C ARG A 672 -10.69 34.82 -2.63
N ASP A 673 -11.49 35.77 -3.14
CA ASP A 673 -12.82 35.53 -3.71
C ASP A 673 -12.81 35.67 -5.24
N ILE A 674 -13.69 34.95 -5.93
CA ILE A 674 -13.78 34.93 -7.41
C ILE A 674 -14.38 36.24 -7.97
N ASN A 675 -15.02 37.03 -7.11
CA ASN A 675 -15.70 38.28 -7.48
C ASN A 675 -14.87 39.54 -7.20
N GLN A 676 -13.58 39.42 -6.86
CA GLN A 676 -12.65 40.55 -6.68
C GLN A 676 -11.54 40.52 -7.71
#